data_AF-A0A0K3BIZ9-F1
#
_entry.id   AF-A0A0K3BIZ9-F1
#
_cell.length_a   1.000
_cell.length_b   1.000
_cell.length_c   1.000
_cell.angle_alpha   90.00
_cell.angle_beta   90.00
_cell.angle_gamma   90.00
#
_symmetry.space_group_name_H-M   'P 1'
#
loop_
_entity.id
_entity.type
_entity.pdbx_description
1 polymer ?
#
loop_
_entity_poly.entity_id
_entity_poly.type
_entity_poly.pdbx_seq_one_letter_code
_entity_poly.pdbx_strand_id
1 'polypeptide(L)'
;MALAVGLAFVVVPAAPVVPAAQALPDGQALTPPMGFNNWNATGCAIDEKLIRDTADLFVTQGLKDVGYQYVNIDDCWAAPDRDASGRLTHHPQRFPSGIKAVADYVHSKGLKLGIYTSAGTQTCARTMPGGLDHEEVDAQTFADWGVDYLKYDNCNNQGRPALERYTKMRDALKKTGRDIVYSLCEWGENKPWLWGDGVGHLWRTTGDITDTWPKVVEILKKNAPLAPYAKPGAWNDPDMLEVGNGGMTGTEYRSHFSLWAMMAAPLLIGADLRRISPENLDILRNKEIIALDQDRLGVQGRVVSQVDGKWVFVKPLANGDTAVALFNENTTSARIGTSAAALGLPRRPGYTVRDLWQHKDFQSAGEIAAVVPAHGTVVYRVSNGNWWSAQPLVSAGLDLGQAIPGIPGRITPAGETFEATVTATNHAVLPVINPRLRLAAPPGWRVEVVSRQEKWVLHSGESIIGRWRLTPAGIGKAEITSGVDFGRASVTDTTELIVPAAVPHGTSPLGDVVSAWESGGYGPVERDMSNGGWQPGDGKPLTINGNVYTKGMGAHAPTELVYYLGGACSSMTSVVGIDDERNDANKVGSASFEIWADGTKVADSGVRTWRDDPIALTGALTGAKFLRLVVTDGGDSPRYDRGDWATPSITC
;
A
#
# COMPACT_ATOMS: atom_id res chain seq x y z
N MET A 1 68.27 -7.74 -5.03
CA MET A 1 67.28 -7.24 -6.00
C MET A 1 65.94 -7.18 -5.27
N ALA A 2 65.66 -6.05 -4.60
CA ALA A 2 64.48 -5.88 -3.75
C ALA A 2 63.52 -4.92 -4.45
N LEU A 3 62.33 -5.38 -4.82
CA LEU A 3 61.27 -4.56 -5.39
C LEU A 3 60.58 -3.76 -4.27
N ALA A 4 60.66 -2.43 -4.35
CA ALA A 4 59.84 -1.52 -3.56
C ALA A 4 58.48 -1.36 -4.24
N VAL A 5 57.41 -1.75 -3.54
CA VAL A 5 56.02 -1.49 -3.96
C VAL A 5 55.61 -0.15 -3.34
N GLY A 6 55.51 0.88 -4.17
CA GLY A 6 54.97 2.19 -3.78
C GLY A 6 53.43 2.17 -3.79
N LEU A 7 52.82 2.41 -2.64
CA LEU A 7 51.38 2.67 -2.53
C LEU A 7 51.09 4.11 -2.98
N ALA A 8 50.35 4.26 -4.09
CA ALA A 8 49.77 5.53 -4.49
C ALA A 8 48.45 5.75 -3.75
N PHE A 9 48.39 6.79 -2.91
CA PHE A 9 47.14 7.25 -2.31
C PHE A 9 46.36 8.07 -3.33
N VAL A 10 45.20 7.57 -3.76
CA VAL A 10 44.20 8.36 -4.50
C VAL A 10 43.47 9.24 -3.49
N VAL A 11 43.74 10.55 -3.53
CA VAL A 11 42.97 11.55 -2.78
C VAL A 11 41.69 11.82 -3.58
N VAL A 12 40.56 11.31 -3.10
CA VAL A 12 39.24 11.69 -3.61
C VAL A 12 38.89 13.06 -3.03
N PRO A 13 38.64 14.10 -3.86
CA PRO A 13 38.24 15.40 -3.35
C PRO A 13 36.87 15.29 -2.68
N ALA A 14 36.76 15.80 -1.45
CA ALA A 14 35.49 15.90 -0.74
C ALA A 14 34.52 16.77 -1.53
N ALA A 15 33.29 16.27 -1.74
CA ALA A 15 32.22 17.06 -2.31
C ALA A 15 31.93 18.29 -1.41
N PRO A 16 31.64 19.47 -1.99
CA PRO A 16 31.31 20.65 -1.20
C PRO A 16 30.05 20.37 -0.37
N VAL A 17 30.16 20.57 0.95
CA VAL A 17 29.04 20.50 1.88
C VAL A 17 28.11 21.67 1.58
N VAL A 18 27.00 21.41 0.90
CA VAL A 18 25.88 22.36 0.82
C VAL A 18 25.36 22.55 2.25
N PRO A 19 25.21 23.78 2.76
CA PRO A 19 24.62 23.99 4.07
C PRO A 19 23.23 23.35 4.08
N ALA A 20 22.96 22.49 5.08
CA ALA A 20 21.62 21.98 5.29
C ALA A 20 20.68 23.18 5.45
N ALA A 21 19.61 23.22 4.65
CA ALA A 21 18.52 24.16 4.90
C ALA A 21 18.08 23.96 6.36
N GLN A 22 17.97 25.06 7.09
CA GLN A 22 17.34 25.05 8.40
C GLN A 22 15.84 24.96 8.15
N ALA A 23 15.18 24.00 8.81
CA ALA A 23 13.72 23.90 8.84
C ALA A 23 13.11 25.24 9.25
N LEU A 24 11.85 25.48 8.86
CA LEU A 24 11.12 26.66 9.31
C LEU A 24 11.19 26.74 10.86
N PRO A 25 11.77 27.79 11.44
CA PRO A 25 11.99 27.89 12.89
C PRO A 25 10.71 28.30 13.64
N ASP A 26 9.54 28.14 13.03
CA ASP A 26 8.25 28.60 13.57
C ASP A 26 7.62 27.63 14.59
N GLY A 27 8.19 26.43 14.74
CA GLY A 27 7.78 25.46 15.75
C GLY A 27 6.48 24.72 15.41
N GLN A 28 6.03 24.78 14.15
CA GLN A 28 4.88 24.02 13.69
C GLN A 28 5.28 22.61 13.21
N ALA A 29 4.30 21.70 13.15
CA ALA A 29 4.47 20.33 12.65
C ALA A 29 5.71 19.58 13.22
N LEU A 30 6.00 19.73 14.51
CA LEU A 30 7.12 19.05 15.18
C LEU A 30 6.98 17.52 15.19
N THR A 31 5.78 17.02 14.96
CA THR A 31 5.45 15.65 14.56
C THR A 31 4.62 15.68 13.29
N PRO A 32 4.54 14.58 12.52
CA PRO A 32 3.73 14.55 11.29
C PRO A 32 2.27 14.96 11.57
N PRO A 33 1.64 15.80 10.72
CA PRO A 33 0.25 16.18 10.92
C PRO A 33 -0.69 14.97 10.89
N MET A 34 -1.66 14.94 11.83
CA MET A 34 -2.71 13.92 11.88
C MET A 34 -4.09 14.57 11.69
N GLY A 35 -4.91 14.01 10.81
CA GLY A 35 -6.20 14.60 10.50
C GLY A 35 -7.05 13.80 9.51
N PHE A 36 -7.85 14.52 8.76
CA PHE A 36 -8.74 14.03 7.71
C PHE A 36 -8.63 14.94 6.50
N ASN A 37 -8.85 14.38 5.32
CA ASN A 37 -9.08 15.12 4.08
C ASN A 37 -10.19 14.39 3.29
N ASN A 38 -11.16 15.14 2.75
CA ASN A 38 -12.35 14.56 2.14
C ASN A 38 -12.15 14.00 0.72
N TRP A 39 -11.03 14.28 0.06
CA TRP A 39 -10.86 14.07 -1.38
C TRP A 39 -11.07 12.62 -1.81
N ASN A 40 -10.39 11.66 -1.17
CA ASN A 40 -10.44 10.25 -1.59
C ASN A 40 -11.86 9.67 -1.53
N ALA A 41 -12.66 10.05 -0.54
CA ALA A 41 -14.01 9.51 -0.37
C ALA A 41 -15.10 10.28 -1.13
N THR A 42 -14.93 11.59 -1.35
CA THR A 42 -16.04 12.45 -1.81
C THR A 42 -15.73 13.34 -3.00
N GLY A 43 -14.45 13.55 -3.34
CA GLY A 43 -14.05 14.49 -4.39
C GLY A 43 -14.76 15.84 -4.25
N CYS A 44 -15.39 16.32 -5.32
CA CYS A 44 -16.19 17.54 -5.30
C CYS A 44 -17.57 17.41 -4.61
N ALA A 45 -18.00 16.24 -4.11
CA ALA A 45 -19.24 16.08 -3.36
C ALA A 45 -19.07 16.50 -1.88
N ILE A 46 -18.59 17.74 -1.70
CA ILE A 46 -18.25 18.35 -0.42
C ILE A 46 -19.22 19.48 -0.07
N ASP A 47 -19.61 19.55 1.19
CA ASP A 47 -20.39 20.64 1.77
C ASP A 47 -20.02 20.90 3.23
N GLU A 48 -20.52 22.00 3.76
CA GLU A 48 -20.34 22.43 5.15
C GLU A 48 -20.86 21.38 6.14
N LYS A 49 -21.94 20.65 5.80
CA LYS A 49 -22.50 19.63 6.69
C LYS A 49 -21.53 18.47 6.85
N LEU A 50 -20.93 17.97 5.76
CA LEU A 50 -19.93 16.92 5.79
C LEU A 50 -18.76 17.30 6.72
N ILE A 51 -18.23 18.52 6.61
CA ILE A 51 -17.12 18.97 7.46
C ILE A 51 -17.52 19.05 8.94
N ARG A 52 -18.72 19.55 9.25
CA ARG A 52 -19.24 19.60 10.62
C ARG A 52 -19.47 18.19 11.19
N ASP A 53 -20.09 17.31 10.42
CA ASP A 53 -20.32 15.90 10.80
C ASP A 53 -18.98 15.19 11.06
N THR A 54 -17.98 15.39 10.20
CA THR A 54 -16.64 14.82 10.37
C THR A 54 -15.98 15.33 11.65
N ALA A 55 -16.08 16.63 11.95
CA ALA A 55 -15.57 17.19 13.21
C ALA A 55 -16.26 16.59 14.45
N ASP A 56 -17.57 16.31 14.37
CA ASP A 56 -18.30 15.62 15.42
C ASP A 56 -17.88 14.16 15.57
N LEU A 57 -17.61 13.47 14.46
CA LEU A 57 -17.11 12.10 14.44
C LEU A 57 -15.70 12.00 15.03
N PHE A 58 -14.85 12.99 14.81
CA PHE A 58 -13.52 13.04 15.45
C PHE A 58 -13.61 12.97 16.99
N VAL A 59 -14.58 13.68 17.56
CA VAL A 59 -14.82 13.69 19.01
C VAL A 59 -15.53 12.41 19.45
N THR A 60 -16.64 12.07 18.80
CA THR A 60 -17.53 10.99 19.25
C THR A 60 -16.97 9.59 19.01
N GLN A 61 -16.09 9.41 18.02
CA GLN A 61 -15.42 8.13 17.74
C GLN A 61 -14.03 8.00 18.39
N GLY A 62 -13.58 9.03 19.13
CA GLY A 62 -12.31 9.03 19.86
C GLY A 62 -11.07 9.22 18.99
N LEU A 63 -11.20 9.70 17.75
CA LEU A 63 -10.06 10.00 16.87
C LEU A 63 -9.26 11.20 17.41
N LYS A 64 -9.95 12.20 17.96
CA LYS A 64 -9.30 13.33 18.62
C LYS A 64 -8.40 12.88 19.77
N ASP A 65 -8.86 11.91 20.57
CA ASP A 65 -8.14 11.42 21.74
C ASP A 65 -6.87 10.64 21.40
N VAL A 66 -6.74 10.20 20.14
CA VAL A 66 -5.52 9.53 19.63
C VAL A 66 -4.66 10.44 18.75
N GLY A 67 -5.02 11.73 18.62
CA GLY A 67 -4.16 12.76 18.02
C GLY A 67 -4.64 13.36 16.71
N TYR A 68 -5.70 12.84 16.09
CA TYR A 68 -6.25 13.44 14.87
C TYR A 68 -6.88 14.80 15.19
N GLN A 69 -6.37 15.87 14.59
CA GLN A 69 -6.76 17.24 14.94
C GLN A 69 -7.11 18.11 13.74
N TYR A 70 -6.61 17.81 12.54
CA TYR A 70 -6.89 18.61 11.34
C TYR A 70 -8.10 18.05 10.58
N VAL A 71 -9.12 18.88 10.32
CA VAL A 71 -10.26 18.57 9.45
C VAL A 71 -10.07 19.38 8.17
N ASN A 72 -9.46 18.77 7.15
CA ASN A 72 -9.05 19.48 5.94
C ASN A 72 -10.15 19.44 4.88
N ILE A 73 -10.43 20.59 4.30
CA ILE A 73 -11.27 20.77 3.11
C ILE A 73 -10.36 20.72 1.88
N ASP A 74 -10.65 19.81 0.94
CA ASP A 74 -9.96 19.74 -0.35
C ASP A 74 -10.65 20.57 -1.45
N ASP A 75 -10.37 20.31 -2.72
CA ASP A 75 -10.85 21.11 -3.86
C ASP A 75 -12.39 21.29 -3.92
N CYS A 76 -12.83 22.21 -4.78
CA CYS A 76 -14.24 22.50 -5.08
C CYS A 76 -15.04 23.17 -3.94
N TRP A 77 -14.38 23.80 -2.96
CA TRP A 77 -15.03 24.50 -1.84
C TRP A 77 -15.39 25.96 -2.12
N ALA A 78 -14.65 26.62 -3.02
CA ALA A 78 -14.81 28.04 -3.31
C ALA A 78 -15.80 28.30 -4.45
N ALA A 79 -16.24 29.56 -4.58
CA ALA A 79 -16.93 30.03 -5.76
C ALA A 79 -16.00 29.99 -7.00
N PRO A 80 -16.56 29.89 -8.22
CA PRO A 80 -15.75 29.84 -9.45
C PRO A 80 -14.97 31.14 -9.70
N ASP A 81 -15.43 32.26 -9.15
CA ASP A 81 -14.86 33.58 -9.35
C ASP A 81 -14.43 34.21 -8.02
N ARG A 82 -13.36 35.02 -8.09
CA ARG A 82 -12.94 35.90 -7.00
C ARG A 82 -13.92 37.07 -6.89
N ASP A 83 -14.01 37.67 -5.69
CA ASP A 83 -14.77 38.91 -5.53
C ASP A 83 -14.06 40.12 -6.18
N ALA A 84 -14.71 41.29 -6.15
CA ALA A 84 -14.18 42.52 -6.72
C ALA A 84 -12.85 42.99 -6.08
N SER A 85 -12.50 42.50 -4.90
CA SER A 85 -11.22 42.77 -4.23
C SER A 85 -10.14 41.74 -4.57
N GLY A 86 -10.46 40.76 -5.41
CA GLY A 86 -9.56 39.67 -5.78
C GLY A 86 -9.47 38.56 -4.74
N ARG A 87 -10.33 38.54 -3.72
CA ARG A 87 -10.33 37.49 -2.68
C ARG A 87 -11.09 36.25 -3.15
N LEU A 88 -10.65 35.09 -2.70
CA LEU A 88 -11.45 33.86 -2.78
C LEU A 88 -12.73 34.02 -1.96
N THR A 89 -13.83 33.49 -2.48
CA THR A 89 -15.11 33.41 -1.76
C THR A 89 -15.57 31.96 -1.66
N HIS A 90 -16.40 31.66 -0.66
CA HIS A 90 -16.95 30.32 -0.47
C HIS A 90 -18.02 30.01 -1.51
N HIS A 91 -18.19 28.74 -1.86
CA HIS A 91 -19.31 28.33 -2.72
C HIS A 91 -20.65 28.49 -1.97
N PRO A 92 -21.60 29.32 -2.43
CA PRO A 92 -22.76 29.72 -1.61
C PRO A 92 -23.75 28.58 -1.32
N GLN A 93 -23.81 27.55 -2.17
CA GLN A 93 -24.65 26.37 -1.93
C GLN A 93 -23.97 25.32 -1.05
N ARG A 94 -22.65 25.13 -1.16
CA ARG A 94 -21.91 24.09 -0.40
C ARG A 94 -21.54 24.58 1.00
N PHE A 95 -21.19 25.86 1.11
CA PHE A 95 -20.74 26.50 2.34
C PHE A 95 -21.56 27.78 2.61
N PRO A 96 -22.89 27.69 2.76
CA PRO A 96 -23.77 28.86 2.88
C PRO A 96 -23.45 29.76 4.09
N SER A 97 -22.80 29.23 5.13
CA SER A 97 -22.38 30.02 6.30
C SER A 97 -20.99 30.66 6.12
N GLY A 98 -20.28 30.33 5.04
CA GLY A 98 -18.91 30.72 4.78
C GLY A 98 -17.86 29.95 5.59
N ILE A 99 -16.61 29.94 5.10
CA ILE A 99 -15.52 29.14 5.70
C ILE A 99 -15.20 29.54 7.13
N LYS A 100 -15.25 30.84 7.47
CA LYS A 100 -15.03 31.29 8.84
C LYS A 100 -15.98 30.61 9.84
N ALA A 101 -17.28 30.51 9.52
CA ALA A 101 -18.25 29.88 10.40
C ALA A 101 -18.03 28.37 10.54
N VAL A 102 -17.41 27.73 9.54
CA VAL A 102 -16.99 26.32 9.59
C VAL A 102 -15.73 26.18 10.46
N ALA A 103 -14.74 27.05 10.29
CA ALA A 103 -13.54 27.09 11.12
C ALA A 103 -13.89 27.29 12.60
N ASP A 104 -14.72 28.30 12.90
CA ASP A 104 -15.20 28.57 14.26
C ASP A 104 -15.87 27.33 14.88
N TYR A 105 -16.62 26.55 14.09
CA TYR A 105 -17.23 25.30 14.56
C TYR A 105 -16.22 24.20 14.83
N VAL A 106 -15.29 23.96 13.90
CA VAL A 106 -14.22 22.97 14.06
C VAL A 106 -13.36 23.31 15.28
N HIS A 107 -13.03 24.60 15.46
CA HIS A 107 -12.33 25.09 16.66
C HIS A 107 -13.13 24.89 17.94
N SER A 108 -14.46 25.05 17.91
CA SER A 108 -15.33 24.79 19.08
C SER A 108 -15.28 23.33 19.55
N LYS A 109 -14.89 22.40 18.67
CA LYS A 109 -14.64 20.98 18.98
C LYS A 109 -13.21 20.73 19.47
N GLY A 110 -12.38 21.77 19.57
CA GLY A 110 -10.96 21.70 19.88
C GLY A 110 -10.15 20.99 18.79
N LEU A 111 -10.57 21.16 17.53
CA LEU A 111 -9.91 20.68 16.32
C LEU A 111 -9.38 21.90 15.54
N LYS A 112 -8.71 21.64 14.41
CA LYS A 112 -8.12 22.63 13.51
C LYS A 112 -8.71 22.46 12.11
N LEU A 113 -8.90 23.55 11.37
CA LEU A 113 -9.45 23.50 10.01
C LEU A 113 -8.32 23.65 8.99
N GLY A 114 -8.26 22.76 8.01
CA GLY A 114 -7.43 22.92 6.82
C GLY A 114 -8.21 23.32 5.58
N ILE A 115 -7.53 23.96 4.63
CA ILE A 115 -8.08 24.36 3.35
C ILE A 115 -7.13 24.01 2.20
N TYR A 116 -7.64 24.11 0.99
CA TYR A 116 -6.93 23.76 -0.24
C TYR A 116 -6.96 24.92 -1.26
N THR A 117 -5.86 25.10 -1.97
CA THR A 117 -5.82 25.77 -3.29
C THR A 117 -4.59 25.27 -4.07
N SER A 118 -4.30 25.83 -5.24
CA SER A 118 -3.18 25.41 -6.10
C SER A 118 -2.19 26.55 -6.34
N ALA A 119 -0.90 26.23 -6.41
CA ALA A 119 0.16 27.07 -6.93
C ALA A 119 0.09 27.23 -8.47
N GLY A 120 -1.11 27.55 -8.96
CA GLY A 120 -1.44 27.78 -10.36
C GLY A 120 -2.65 28.70 -10.50
N THR A 121 -3.11 28.92 -11.72
CA THR A 121 -4.22 29.86 -12.01
C THR A 121 -5.59 29.28 -11.67
N GLN A 122 -5.73 27.96 -11.66
CA GLN A 122 -6.92 27.21 -11.26
C GLN A 122 -6.51 25.98 -10.46
N THR A 123 -7.41 25.45 -9.66
CA THR A 123 -7.21 24.17 -8.98
C THR A 123 -7.29 22.98 -9.94
N CYS A 124 -6.96 21.78 -9.47
CA CYS A 124 -6.93 20.58 -10.33
C CYS A 124 -8.31 20.22 -10.89
N ALA A 125 -9.38 20.36 -10.10
CA ALA A 125 -10.76 20.16 -10.56
C ALA A 125 -11.24 21.26 -11.53
N ARG A 126 -10.51 22.38 -11.64
CA ARG A 126 -10.86 23.56 -12.46
C ARG A 126 -12.24 24.15 -12.13
N THR A 127 -12.70 23.96 -10.90
CA THR A 127 -13.98 24.49 -10.40
C THR A 127 -13.83 25.80 -9.65
N MET A 128 -12.59 26.15 -9.25
CA MET A 128 -12.29 27.38 -8.50
C MET A 128 -10.91 27.96 -8.86
N PRO A 129 -10.67 29.25 -8.56
CA PRO A 129 -9.38 29.90 -8.82
C PRO A 129 -8.25 29.28 -7.98
N GLY A 130 -7.06 29.21 -8.56
CA GLY A 130 -5.82 28.91 -7.83
C GLY A 130 -5.16 30.18 -7.27
N GLY A 131 -4.11 30.02 -6.47
CA GLY A 131 -3.45 31.09 -5.74
C GLY A 131 -2.25 31.75 -6.44
N LEU A 132 -1.88 31.32 -7.65
CA LEU A 132 -0.74 31.91 -8.36
C LEU A 132 -0.98 33.40 -8.66
N ASP A 133 -0.02 34.25 -8.28
CA ASP A 133 -0.09 35.71 -8.37
C ASP A 133 -1.17 36.36 -7.46
N HIS A 134 -1.78 35.59 -6.57
CA HIS A 134 -2.76 36.02 -5.56
C HIS A 134 -2.35 35.57 -4.14
N GLU A 135 -1.09 35.21 -3.93
CA GLU A 135 -0.63 34.54 -2.72
C GLU A 135 -0.87 35.39 -1.45
N GLU A 136 -0.56 36.69 -1.50
CA GLU A 136 -0.76 37.58 -0.33
C GLU A 136 -2.23 37.73 0.06
N VAL A 137 -3.13 37.90 -0.93
CA VAL A 137 -4.56 38.08 -0.65
C VAL A 137 -5.20 36.77 -0.18
N ASP A 138 -4.79 35.64 -0.73
CA ASP A 138 -5.30 34.32 -0.35
C ASP A 138 -4.82 33.93 1.04
N ALA A 139 -3.53 34.08 1.33
CA ALA A 139 -2.99 33.84 2.67
C ALA A 139 -3.71 34.67 3.73
N GLN A 140 -3.89 35.98 3.49
CA GLN A 140 -4.64 36.83 4.41
C GLN A 140 -6.10 36.39 4.54
N THR A 141 -6.73 35.96 3.45
CA THR A 141 -8.11 35.44 3.47
C THR A 141 -8.22 34.21 4.36
N PHE A 142 -7.29 33.27 4.24
CA PHE A 142 -7.25 32.07 5.08
C PHE A 142 -7.01 32.43 6.55
N ALA A 143 -6.13 33.40 6.82
CA ALA A 143 -5.89 33.89 8.18
C ALA A 143 -7.13 34.55 8.79
N ASP A 144 -7.84 35.39 8.04
CA ASP A 144 -9.08 36.07 8.46
C ASP A 144 -10.19 35.05 8.80
N TRP A 145 -10.23 33.91 8.09
CA TRP A 145 -11.19 32.84 8.33
C TRP A 145 -10.79 31.90 9.46
N GLY A 146 -9.57 32.00 9.99
CA GLY A 146 -9.10 31.09 11.04
C GLY A 146 -8.63 29.73 10.53
N VAL A 147 -8.20 29.61 9.27
CA VAL A 147 -7.59 28.36 8.76
C VAL A 147 -6.27 28.07 9.49
N ASP A 148 -5.97 26.80 9.77
CA ASP A 148 -4.77 26.34 10.50
C ASP A 148 -3.83 25.47 9.64
N TYR A 149 -4.27 25.09 8.44
CA TYR A 149 -3.53 24.21 7.53
C TYR A 149 -3.86 24.57 6.07
N LEU A 150 -2.85 24.62 5.21
CA LEU A 150 -3.00 24.79 3.76
C LEU A 150 -2.36 23.62 3.01
N LYS A 151 -3.16 22.88 2.25
CA LYS A 151 -2.70 22.04 1.13
C LYS A 151 -2.58 22.91 -0.12
N TYR A 152 -1.40 22.96 -0.74
CA TYR A 152 -1.12 23.82 -1.89
C TYR A 152 -0.65 22.99 -3.07
N ASP A 153 -1.51 22.84 -4.07
CA ASP A 153 -1.35 21.97 -5.23
C ASP A 153 -0.45 22.55 -6.33
N ASN A 154 -0.26 21.83 -7.44
CA ASN A 154 0.64 22.19 -8.52
C ASN A 154 -0.03 22.28 -9.92
N CYS A 155 -1.34 22.04 -10.02
CA CYS A 155 -2.09 22.16 -11.28
C CYS A 155 -2.12 23.59 -11.83
N ASN A 156 -2.13 23.72 -13.16
CA ASN A 156 -2.24 25.00 -13.89
C ASN A 156 -1.15 26.04 -13.52
N ASN A 157 0.06 25.56 -13.22
CA ASN A 157 1.21 26.35 -12.74
C ASN A 157 1.90 27.26 -13.78
N GLN A 158 1.39 27.30 -15.01
CA GLN A 158 1.92 28.12 -16.11
C GLN A 158 3.39 27.84 -16.48
N GLY A 159 3.92 26.66 -16.13
CA GLY A 159 5.33 26.31 -16.35
C GLY A 159 6.30 27.09 -15.49
N ARG A 160 5.83 27.84 -14.48
CA ARG A 160 6.72 28.61 -13.59
C ARG A 160 7.43 27.68 -12.59
N PRO A 161 8.69 27.97 -12.21
CA PRO A 161 9.46 27.12 -11.30
C PRO A 161 8.74 26.85 -9.97
N ALA A 162 8.73 25.60 -9.52
CA ALA A 162 8.07 25.20 -8.27
C ALA A 162 8.59 25.98 -7.07
N LEU A 163 9.92 26.02 -6.89
CA LEU A 163 10.53 26.73 -5.77
C LEU A 163 10.08 28.19 -5.68
N GLU A 164 9.97 28.90 -6.81
CA GLU A 164 9.48 30.29 -6.83
C GLU A 164 8.04 30.39 -6.32
N ARG A 165 7.12 29.61 -6.91
CA ARG A 165 5.69 29.68 -6.59
C ARG A 165 5.40 29.29 -5.15
N TYR A 166 6.02 28.19 -4.68
CA TYR A 166 5.83 27.72 -3.31
C TYR A 166 6.44 28.67 -2.28
N THR A 167 7.56 29.34 -2.61
CA THR A 167 8.19 30.36 -1.76
C THR A 167 7.31 31.59 -1.60
N LYS A 168 6.65 32.06 -2.67
CA LYS A 168 5.73 33.21 -2.61
C LYS A 168 4.59 32.97 -1.62
N MET A 169 3.97 31.79 -1.66
CA MET A 169 2.91 31.45 -0.72
C MET A 169 3.43 31.26 0.72
N ARG A 170 4.63 30.68 0.93
CA ARG A 170 5.26 30.67 2.27
C ARG A 170 5.38 32.08 2.84
N ASP A 171 5.93 33.01 2.08
CA ASP A 171 6.18 34.37 2.54
C ASP A 171 4.86 35.10 2.81
N ALA A 172 3.84 34.88 1.99
CA ALA A 172 2.49 35.37 2.20
C ALA A 172 1.88 34.83 3.50
N LEU A 173 1.92 33.52 3.74
CA LEU A 173 1.43 32.90 4.98
C LEU A 173 2.14 33.49 6.21
N LYS A 174 3.47 33.59 6.17
CA LYS A 174 4.26 34.18 7.25
C LYS A 174 3.89 35.63 7.54
N LYS A 175 3.59 36.42 6.50
CA LYS A 175 3.19 37.83 6.61
C LYS A 175 1.87 38.03 7.36
N THR A 176 0.98 37.03 7.35
CA THR A 176 -0.30 37.12 8.06
C THR A 176 -0.16 37.10 9.59
N GLY A 177 0.95 36.55 10.10
CA GLY A 177 1.18 36.37 11.54
C GLY A 177 0.33 35.27 12.19
N ARG A 178 -0.44 34.48 11.42
CA ARG A 178 -1.17 33.30 11.90
C ARG A 178 -0.38 32.04 11.57
N ASP A 179 -0.31 31.13 12.55
CA ASP A 179 0.27 29.80 12.35
C ASP A 179 -0.64 28.97 11.43
N ILE A 180 -0.14 28.69 10.23
CA ILE A 180 -0.78 27.83 9.23
C ILE A 180 0.23 26.78 8.78
N VAL A 181 -0.06 25.51 9.02
CA VAL A 181 0.76 24.39 8.53
C VAL A 181 0.69 24.36 7.02
N TYR A 182 1.85 24.48 6.38
CA TYR A 182 1.97 24.59 4.93
C TYR A 182 2.42 23.27 4.28
N SER A 183 1.51 22.64 3.54
CA SER A 183 1.66 21.33 2.89
C SER A 183 1.79 21.49 1.38
N LEU A 184 2.97 21.17 0.85
CA LEU A 184 3.29 21.27 -0.56
C LEU A 184 2.77 20.04 -1.32
N CYS A 185 2.00 20.23 -2.38
CA CYS A 185 1.44 19.15 -3.18
C CYS A 185 1.89 19.29 -4.65
N GLU A 186 3.18 19.02 -4.90
CA GLU A 186 3.79 19.00 -6.25
C GLU A 186 4.23 17.61 -6.72
N TRP A 187 3.76 16.57 -6.02
CA TRP A 187 3.83 15.16 -6.42
C TRP A 187 5.24 14.57 -6.56
N GLY A 188 6.26 15.24 -6.02
CA GLY A 188 7.65 14.83 -6.11
C GLY A 188 8.35 15.25 -7.41
N GLU A 189 7.66 15.97 -8.31
CA GLU A 189 8.12 16.30 -9.65
C GLU A 189 9.45 17.05 -9.66
N ASN A 190 9.64 17.98 -8.71
CA ASN A 190 10.85 18.81 -8.61
C ASN A 190 11.69 18.44 -7.39
N LYS A 191 11.56 17.20 -6.90
CA LYS A 191 12.33 16.66 -5.77
C LYS A 191 12.24 17.55 -4.52
N PRO A 192 11.03 17.80 -4.00
CA PRO A 192 10.77 18.74 -2.91
C PRO A 192 11.52 18.39 -1.62
N TRP A 193 11.92 17.14 -1.42
CA TRP A 193 12.80 16.75 -0.32
C TRP A 193 14.18 17.47 -0.32
N LEU A 194 14.60 18.09 -1.43
CA LEU A 194 15.85 18.85 -1.52
C LEU A 194 15.72 20.34 -1.14
N TRP A 195 14.50 20.88 -1.10
CA TRP A 195 14.28 22.33 -0.94
C TRP A 195 13.06 22.70 -0.08
N GLY A 196 12.10 21.79 0.07
CA GLY A 196 10.82 21.98 0.76
C GLY A 196 10.98 22.30 2.24
N ASP A 197 12.04 21.83 2.88
CA ASP A 197 12.39 22.12 4.29
C ASP A 197 12.57 23.63 4.57
N GLY A 198 13.04 24.40 3.59
CA GLY A 198 13.12 25.86 3.69
C GLY A 198 11.83 26.59 3.28
N VAL A 199 10.79 25.84 2.88
CA VAL A 199 9.59 26.39 2.23
C VAL A 199 8.30 26.07 2.97
N GLY A 200 8.07 24.81 3.33
CA GLY A 200 6.89 24.39 4.09
C GLY A 200 7.22 23.26 5.06
N HIS A 201 6.18 22.66 5.61
CA HIS A 201 6.29 21.72 6.73
C HIS A 201 6.25 20.26 6.29
N LEU A 202 5.72 20.01 5.10
CA LEU A 202 5.60 18.71 4.50
C LEU A 202 5.42 18.86 2.99
N TRP A 203 5.79 17.81 2.24
CA TRP A 203 5.70 17.80 0.78
C TRP A 203 5.33 16.43 0.24
N ARG A 204 4.35 16.40 -0.66
CA ARG A 204 4.00 15.21 -1.43
C ARG A 204 5.20 14.71 -2.20
N THR A 205 5.54 13.43 -2.05
CA THR A 205 6.73 12.82 -2.70
C THR A 205 6.39 12.01 -3.95
N THR A 206 5.09 11.80 -4.22
CA THR A 206 4.59 11.00 -5.33
C THR A 206 3.28 11.55 -5.86
N GLY A 207 2.87 11.09 -7.06
CA GLY A 207 1.49 11.26 -7.54
C GLY A 207 0.47 10.56 -6.65
N ASP A 208 -0.81 10.84 -6.87
CA ASP A 208 -1.88 10.48 -5.92
C ASP A 208 -1.97 8.99 -5.63
N ILE A 209 -2.24 8.67 -4.37
CA ILE A 209 -2.65 7.34 -3.95
C ILE A 209 -4.03 7.00 -4.51
N THR A 210 -4.27 5.70 -4.67
CA THR A 210 -5.60 5.14 -4.88
C THR A 210 -5.78 3.97 -3.92
N ASP A 211 -7.03 3.63 -3.60
CA ASP A 211 -7.39 2.54 -2.70
C ASP A 211 -7.16 1.15 -3.32
N THR A 212 -5.90 0.88 -3.67
CA THR A 212 -5.43 -0.37 -4.25
C THR A 212 -4.06 -0.73 -3.69
N TRP A 213 -3.87 -2.01 -3.38
CA TRP A 213 -2.63 -2.48 -2.80
C TRP A 213 -1.38 -2.23 -3.67
N PRO A 214 -1.41 -2.46 -5.00
CA PRO A 214 -0.27 -2.14 -5.85
C PRO A 214 0.16 -0.67 -5.76
N LYS A 215 -0.81 0.26 -5.65
CA LYS A 215 -0.50 1.69 -5.54
C LYS A 215 0.14 2.05 -4.20
N VAL A 216 -0.34 1.46 -3.10
CA VAL A 216 0.29 1.60 -1.77
C VAL A 216 1.75 1.16 -1.82
N VAL A 217 2.04 0.01 -2.43
CA VAL A 217 3.41 -0.52 -2.55
C VAL A 217 4.28 0.34 -3.47
N GLU A 218 3.74 0.85 -4.58
CA GLU A 218 4.44 1.77 -5.48
C GLU A 218 4.89 3.04 -4.73
N ILE A 219 3.98 3.66 -3.98
CA ILE A 219 4.25 4.86 -3.19
C ILE A 219 5.27 4.57 -2.08
N LEU A 220 5.10 3.47 -1.35
CA LEU A 220 6.06 3.02 -0.34
C LEU A 220 7.48 2.95 -0.90
N LYS A 221 7.66 2.32 -2.06
CA LYS A 221 8.97 2.14 -2.71
C LYS A 221 9.62 3.47 -3.10
N LYS A 222 8.81 4.47 -3.48
CA LYS A 222 9.30 5.81 -3.82
C LYS A 222 9.62 6.65 -2.58
N ASN A 223 8.83 6.53 -1.52
CA ASN A 223 8.97 7.35 -0.32
C ASN A 223 10.00 6.81 0.68
N ALA A 224 10.15 5.49 0.82
CA ALA A 224 11.04 4.87 1.80
C ALA A 224 12.52 5.31 1.68
N PRO A 225 13.10 5.48 0.47
CA PRO A 225 14.47 5.99 0.32
C PRO A 225 14.67 7.45 0.75
N LEU A 226 13.59 8.22 0.94
CA LEU A 226 13.64 9.64 1.30
C LEU A 226 13.79 9.89 2.81
N ALA A 227 13.95 8.83 3.61
CA ALA A 227 14.13 8.91 5.06
C ALA A 227 15.14 9.96 5.55
N PRO A 228 16.30 10.21 4.88
CA PRO A 228 17.26 11.22 5.33
C PRO A 228 16.75 12.67 5.31
N TYR A 229 15.64 12.94 4.61
CA TYR A 229 15.09 14.30 4.45
C TYR A 229 13.98 14.63 5.44
N ALA A 230 13.39 13.64 6.10
CA ALA A 230 12.35 13.84 7.09
C ALA A 230 12.95 14.15 8.48
N LYS A 231 12.41 15.17 9.14
CA LYS A 231 12.81 15.64 10.48
C LYS A 231 11.67 16.46 11.11
N PRO A 232 11.70 16.76 12.42
CA PRO A 232 10.72 17.66 13.03
C PRO A 232 10.53 18.97 12.23
N GLY A 233 9.28 19.27 11.87
CA GLY A 233 8.91 20.42 11.06
C GLY A 233 9.06 20.25 9.54
N ALA A 234 9.49 19.07 9.06
CA ALA A 234 9.77 18.84 7.64
C ALA A 234 9.56 17.36 7.27
N TRP A 235 8.40 17.02 6.69
CA TRP A 235 7.98 15.63 6.47
C TRP A 235 7.82 15.26 4.99
N ASN A 236 8.26 14.05 4.64
CA ASN A 236 7.86 13.43 3.39
C ASN A 236 6.40 12.98 3.49
N ASP A 237 5.59 13.38 2.53
CA ASP A 237 4.17 13.04 2.45
C ASP A 237 3.92 12.00 1.33
N PRO A 238 3.78 10.71 1.67
CA PRO A 238 3.36 9.66 0.75
C PRO A 238 1.84 9.66 0.47
N ASP A 239 1.14 10.77 0.69
CA ASP A 239 -0.29 10.96 0.47
C ASP A 239 -1.20 10.36 1.57
N MET A 240 -2.49 10.65 1.45
CA MET A 240 -3.54 10.33 2.42
C MET A 240 -3.72 8.82 2.66
N LEU A 241 -4.32 8.48 3.81
CA LEU A 241 -4.64 7.11 4.18
C LEU A 241 -5.93 6.63 3.48
N GLU A 242 -5.88 5.46 2.84
CA GLU A 242 -7.03 4.82 2.19
C GLU A 242 -7.84 3.88 3.11
N VAL A 243 -7.45 3.79 4.38
CA VAL A 243 -8.06 2.88 5.37
C VAL A 243 -9.57 3.10 5.48
N GLY A 244 -10.34 2.16 4.95
CA GLY A 244 -11.80 2.14 5.00
C GLY A 244 -12.53 2.50 3.70
N ASN A 245 -11.83 2.70 2.58
CA ASN A 245 -12.45 3.06 1.29
C ASN A 245 -13.01 1.86 0.48
N GLY A 246 -12.65 0.63 0.85
CA GLY A 246 -13.26 -0.63 0.39
C GLY A 246 -12.49 -1.42 -0.68
N GLY A 247 -11.42 -0.88 -1.25
CA GLY A 247 -10.61 -1.48 -2.30
C GLY A 247 -9.46 -2.37 -1.82
N MET A 248 -9.19 -2.42 -0.51
CA MET A 248 -8.17 -3.28 0.10
C MET A 248 -8.72 -4.14 1.24
N THR A 249 -8.03 -5.23 1.53
CA THR A 249 -8.31 -6.11 2.67
C THR A 249 -7.92 -5.46 4.00
N GLY A 250 -8.48 -5.96 5.11
CA GLY A 250 -8.09 -5.49 6.45
C GLY A 250 -6.59 -5.67 6.75
N THR A 251 -5.96 -6.73 6.20
CA THR A 251 -4.50 -6.95 6.31
C THR A 251 -3.71 -5.88 5.58
N GLU A 252 -4.10 -5.55 4.35
CA GLU A 252 -3.48 -4.50 3.55
C GLU A 252 -3.67 -3.12 4.20
N TYR A 253 -4.87 -2.80 4.72
CA TYR A 253 -5.08 -1.55 5.47
C TYR A 253 -4.23 -1.44 6.73
N ARG A 254 -4.07 -2.54 7.49
CA ARG A 254 -3.16 -2.58 8.65
C ARG A 254 -1.72 -2.36 8.23
N SER A 255 -1.28 -2.96 7.13
CA SER A 255 0.05 -2.75 6.57
C SER A 255 0.26 -1.31 6.11
N HIS A 256 -0.68 -0.75 5.34
CA HIS A 256 -0.64 0.63 4.86
C HIS A 256 -0.51 1.61 6.03
N PHE A 257 -1.37 1.51 7.05
CA PHE A 257 -1.29 2.37 8.25
C PHE A 257 0.03 2.22 9.00
N SER A 258 0.49 0.98 9.19
CA SER A 258 1.77 0.68 9.85
C SER A 258 2.96 1.29 9.13
N LEU A 259 2.99 1.18 7.80
CA LEU A 259 4.11 1.64 6.98
C LEU A 259 4.14 3.17 6.90
N TRP A 260 2.98 3.84 6.83
CA TRP A 260 2.90 5.30 6.91
C TRP A 260 3.44 5.80 8.25
N ALA A 261 3.01 5.18 9.36
CA ALA A 261 3.50 5.53 10.69
C ALA A 261 5.02 5.28 10.86
N MET A 262 5.51 4.15 10.34
CA MET A 262 6.95 3.88 10.31
C MET A 262 7.70 4.90 9.46
N MET A 263 7.10 5.43 8.41
CA MET A 263 7.71 6.45 7.57
C MET A 263 7.64 7.88 8.15
N ALA A 264 7.03 8.09 9.32
CA ALA A 264 6.74 9.43 9.84
C ALA A 264 5.93 10.27 8.83
N ALA A 265 4.97 9.63 8.16
CA ALA A 265 4.11 10.27 7.17
C ALA A 265 2.97 11.04 7.87
N PRO A 266 2.41 12.08 7.24
CA PRO A 266 1.15 12.64 7.68
C PRO A 266 0.07 11.54 7.72
N LEU A 267 -0.64 11.40 8.84
CA LEU A 267 -1.74 10.45 8.99
C LEU A 267 -3.06 11.18 8.74
N LEU A 268 -3.34 11.45 7.46
CA LEU A 268 -4.57 12.10 7.01
C LEU A 268 -5.57 11.03 6.55
N ILE A 269 -6.66 10.83 7.30
CA ILE A 269 -7.75 9.90 6.95
C ILE A 269 -8.41 10.38 5.64
N GLY A 270 -8.44 9.52 4.62
CA GLY A 270 -9.11 9.78 3.34
C GLY A 270 -10.51 9.17 3.23
N ALA A 271 -10.95 8.37 4.21
CA ALA A 271 -12.22 7.66 4.17
C ALA A 271 -13.43 8.44 4.72
N ASP A 272 -14.63 8.13 4.22
CA ASP A 272 -15.88 8.69 4.76
C ASP A 272 -16.20 8.09 6.14
N LEU A 273 -15.84 8.83 7.20
CA LEU A 273 -16.04 8.42 8.59
C LEU A 273 -17.51 8.19 8.98
N ARG A 274 -18.48 8.67 8.19
CA ARG A 274 -19.91 8.40 8.42
C ARG A 274 -20.28 6.94 8.09
N ARG A 275 -19.42 6.25 7.34
CA ARG A 275 -19.65 4.89 6.79
C ARG A 275 -18.53 3.91 7.11
N ILE A 276 -17.51 4.34 7.86
CA ILE A 276 -16.37 3.50 8.22
C ILE A 276 -16.81 2.33 9.12
N SER A 277 -16.28 1.14 8.86
CA SER A 277 -16.55 -0.02 9.71
C SER A 277 -15.81 0.07 11.06
N PRO A 278 -16.30 -0.60 12.12
CA PRO A 278 -15.60 -0.65 13.40
C PRO A 278 -14.17 -1.17 13.29
N GLU A 279 -13.94 -2.18 12.44
CA GLU A 279 -12.63 -2.79 12.25
C GLU A 279 -11.63 -1.80 11.63
N ASN A 280 -12.05 -1.04 10.62
CA ASN A 280 -11.18 -0.02 10.00
C ASN A 280 -10.96 1.18 10.93
N LEU A 281 -11.96 1.53 11.73
CA LEU A 281 -11.81 2.54 12.77
C LEU A 281 -10.83 2.10 13.87
N ASP A 282 -10.77 0.82 14.21
CA ASP A 282 -9.77 0.28 15.16
C ASP A 282 -8.34 0.35 14.61
N ILE A 283 -8.15 0.17 13.30
CA ILE A 283 -6.85 0.41 12.63
C ILE A 283 -6.42 1.85 12.86
N LEU A 284 -7.29 2.81 12.53
CA LEU A 284 -7.02 4.24 12.67
C LEU A 284 -6.81 4.67 14.12
N ARG A 285 -7.36 3.95 15.11
CA ARG A 285 -7.24 4.30 16.54
C ARG A 285 -6.11 3.59 17.28
N ASN A 286 -5.28 2.80 16.61
CA ASN A 286 -4.20 2.09 17.28
C ASN A 286 -3.14 3.06 17.82
N LYS A 287 -3.26 3.37 19.12
CA LYS A 287 -2.39 4.31 19.86
C LYS A 287 -0.91 3.93 19.81
N GLU A 288 -0.59 2.65 19.72
CA GLU A 288 0.80 2.19 19.72
C GLU A 288 1.49 2.39 18.37
N ILE A 289 0.76 2.16 17.28
CA ILE A 289 1.24 2.48 15.93
C ILE A 289 1.35 4.00 15.75
N ILE A 290 0.34 4.76 16.18
CA ILE A 290 0.37 6.23 16.17
C ILE A 290 1.56 6.76 16.97
N ALA A 291 1.88 6.17 18.12
CA ALA A 291 3.01 6.60 18.93
C ALA A 291 4.37 6.42 18.21
N LEU A 292 4.46 5.52 17.22
CA LEU A 292 5.66 5.44 16.37
C LEU A 292 5.74 6.62 15.42
N ASP A 293 4.62 6.97 14.78
CA ASP A 293 4.53 8.11 13.88
C ASP A 293 4.86 9.42 14.61
N GLN A 294 4.24 9.61 15.78
CA GLN A 294 4.31 10.81 16.62
C GLN A 294 5.51 10.81 17.58
N ASP A 295 6.50 9.92 17.39
CA ASP A 295 7.69 9.91 18.23
C ASP A 295 8.50 11.21 18.06
N ARG A 296 8.90 11.81 19.19
CA ARG A 296 9.54 13.14 19.21
C ARG A 296 10.95 13.16 18.64
N LEU A 297 11.59 12.01 18.43
CA LEU A 297 12.85 11.97 17.69
C LEU A 297 12.63 12.41 16.24
N GLY A 298 11.41 12.23 15.73
CA GLY A 298 10.95 12.77 14.46
C GLY A 298 11.72 12.21 13.28
N VAL A 299 12.12 10.94 13.36
CA VAL A 299 12.87 10.25 12.31
C VAL A 299 11.94 9.37 11.50
N GLN A 300 12.06 9.45 10.18
CA GLN A 300 11.47 8.46 9.28
C GLN A 300 12.20 7.12 9.43
N GLY A 301 11.45 6.02 9.48
CA GLY A 301 12.00 4.67 9.48
C GLY A 301 12.75 4.37 8.19
N ARG A 302 13.92 3.74 8.31
CA ARG A 302 14.77 3.34 7.18
C ARG A 302 14.65 1.85 6.90
N VAL A 303 14.82 1.47 5.64
CA VAL A 303 14.90 0.07 5.23
C VAL A 303 16.28 -0.48 5.59
N VAL A 304 16.33 -1.60 6.33
CA VAL A 304 17.59 -2.30 6.64
C VAL A 304 17.82 -3.51 5.73
N SER A 305 16.74 -4.10 5.22
CA SER A 305 16.78 -5.22 4.29
C SER A 305 15.54 -5.20 3.42
N GLN A 306 15.73 -5.46 2.13
CA GLN A 306 14.70 -5.77 1.16
C GLN A 306 15.23 -6.89 0.28
N VAL A 307 14.67 -8.09 0.40
CA VAL A 307 15.05 -9.25 -0.42
C VAL A 307 13.77 -9.99 -0.79
N ASP A 308 13.54 -10.21 -2.09
CA ASP A 308 12.39 -10.97 -2.61
C ASP A 308 11.04 -10.53 -2.03
N GLY A 309 10.76 -9.22 -2.03
CA GLY A 309 9.52 -8.66 -1.49
C GLY A 309 9.38 -8.72 0.04
N LYS A 310 10.43 -9.12 0.77
CA LYS A 310 10.47 -9.15 2.24
C LYS A 310 11.25 -7.94 2.75
N TRP A 311 10.57 -7.08 3.47
CA TRP A 311 11.09 -5.80 3.92
C TRP A 311 11.27 -5.79 5.44
N VAL A 312 12.36 -5.17 5.88
CA VAL A 312 12.59 -4.85 7.28
C VAL A 312 12.84 -3.35 7.39
N PHE A 313 11.95 -2.65 8.09
CA PHE A 313 12.12 -1.25 8.46
C PHE A 313 12.61 -1.14 9.90
N VAL A 314 13.43 -0.14 10.18
CA VAL A 314 13.85 0.24 11.52
C VAL A 314 13.62 1.71 11.77
N LYS A 315 13.09 2.05 12.94
CA LYS A 315 12.89 3.42 13.40
C LYS A 315 13.37 3.54 14.86
N PRO A 316 14.49 4.23 15.13
CA PRO A 316 14.86 4.52 16.52
C PRO A 316 13.84 5.48 17.12
N LEU A 317 13.58 5.34 18.41
CA LEU A 317 12.60 6.15 19.16
C LEU A 317 13.30 7.03 20.20
N ALA A 318 12.70 8.15 20.55
CA ALA A 318 13.28 9.15 21.44
C ALA A 318 13.70 8.60 22.82
N ASN A 319 13.00 7.57 23.29
CA ASN A 319 13.27 6.95 24.58
C ASN A 319 14.39 5.88 24.55
N GLY A 320 15.02 5.67 23.39
CA GLY A 320 16.08 4.69 23.18
C GLY A 320 15.60 3.28 22.78
N ASP A 321 14.29 3.08 22.63
CA ASP A 321 13.75 1.86 22.00
C ASP A 321 13.89 1.92 20.48
N THR A 322 13.65 0.78 19.83
CA THR A 322 13.65 0.67 18.38
C THR A 322 12.36 0.03 17.90
N ALA A 323 11.64 0.70 17.01
CA ALA A 323 10.54 0.09 16.27
C ALA A 323 11.05 -0.65 15.03
N VAL A 324 10.42 -1.78 14.74
CA VAL A 324 10.74 -2.68 13.64
C VAL A 324 9.44 -3.05 12.94
N ALA A 325 9.38 -2.85 11.62
CA ALA A 325 8.30 -3.42 10.82
C ALA A 325 8.85 -4.49 9.88
N LEU A 326 8.25 -5.68 9.97
CA LEU A 326 8.50 -6.83 9.10
C LEU A 326 7.36 -6.88 8.09
N PHE A 327 7.62 -6.41 6.88
CA PHE A 327 6.59 -6.24 5.85
C PHE A 327 6.78 -7.25 4.72
N ASN A 328 5.70 -7.94 4.37
CA ASN A 328 5.66 -8.92 3.29
C ASN A 328 4.86 -8.36 2.11
N GLU A 329 5.56 -7.98 1.04
CA GLU A 329 4.96 -7.53 -0.21
C GLU A 329 4.31 -8.69 -0.99
N ASN A 330 4.72 -9.93 -0.70
CA ASN A 330 4.36 -11.10 -1.50
C ASN A 330 2.94 -11.59 -1.23
N THR A 331 2.45 -12.43 -2.14
CA THR A 331 1.10 -13.02 -2.13
C THR A 331 0.97 -14.29 -1.27
N THR A 332 2.05 -14.72 -0.62
CA THR A 332 2.09 -15.85 0.31
C THR A 332 2.75 -15.45 1.62
N SER A 333 2.37 -16.07 2.72
CA SER A 333 3.03 -15.88 4.02
C SER A 333 4.53 -16.16 3.92
N ALA A 334 5.33 -15.36 4.63
CA ALA A 334 6.78 -15.53 4.65
C ALA A 334 7.34 -15.26 6.04
N ARG A 335 8.38 -16.03 6.41
CA ARG A 335 9.20 -15.70 7.57
C ARG A 335 10.07 -14.49 7.22
N ILE A 336 9.97 -13.44 8.02
CA ILE A 336 10.77 -12.22 7.91
C ILE A 336 11.38 -11.95 9.28
N GLY A 337 12.63 -11.53 9.31
CA GLY A 337 13.30 -11.24 10.57
C GLY A 337 14.61 -10.47 10.41
N THR A 338 15.08 -10.03 11.56
CA THR A 338 16.34 -9.31 11.75
C THR A 338 16.92 -9.66 13.12
N SER A 339 18.03 -9.04 13.49
CA SER A 339 18.63 -9.22 14.81
C SER A 339 18.77 -7.89 15.54
N ALA A 340 18.75 -7.92 16.87
CA ALA A 340 19.03 -6.77 17.71
C ALA A 340 20.36 -6.09 17.34
N ALA A 341 21.38 -6.87 16.95
CA ALA A 341 22.64 -6.35 16.46
C ALA A 341 22.49 -5.57 15.14
N ALA A 342 21.74 -6.10 14.16
CA ALA A 342 21.46 -5.42 12.90
C ALA A 342 20.61 -4.14 13.08
N LEU A 343 19.82 -4.09 14.15
CA LEU A 343 19.05 -2.91 14.57
C LEU A 343 19.92 -1.86 15.29
N GLY A 344 21.19 -2.16 15.59
CA GLY A 344 22.07 -1.27 16.35
C GLY A 344 21.80 -1.23 17.85
N LEU A 345 21.04 -2.19 18.39
CA LEU A 345 20.77 -2.28 19.82
C LEU A 345 22.01 -2.81 20.58
N PRO A 346 22.25 -2.33 21.81
CA PRO A 346 23.36 -2.82 22.62
C PRO A 346 23.20 -4.30 22.90
N ARG A 347 24.31 -5.04 22.96
CA ARG A 347 24.29 -6.48 23.29
C ARG A 347 23.76 -6.67 24.72
N ARG A 348 22.72 -7.48 24.87
CA ARG A 348 22.07 -7.81 26.15
C ARG A 348 21.80 -9.32 26.27
N PRO A 349 21.53 -9.83 27.49
CA PRO A 349 21.09 -11.21 27.67
C PRO A 349 19.74 -11.53 27.03
N GLY A 350 18.88 -10.51 26.85
CA GLY A 350 17.56 -10.62 26.24
C GLY A 350 16.95 -9.26 25.97
N TYR A 351 15.88 -9.24 25.18
CA TYR A 351 15.15 -8.04 24.75
C TYR A 351 13.65 -8.24 24.98
N THR A 352 12.94 -7.16 25.32
CA THR A 352 11.47 -7.14 25.31
C THR A 352 11.00 -6.74 23.91
N VAL A 353 10.07 -7.48 23.34
CA VAL A 353 9.53 -7.30 21.99
C VAL A 353 8.03 -7.16 22.10
N ARG A 354 7.52 -5.94 21.99
CA ARG A 354 6.08 -5.65 22.05
C ARG A 354 5.48 -5.67 20.66
N ASP A 355 4.53 -6.56 20.40
CA ASP A 355 3.70 -6.53 19.20
C ASP A 355 2.63 -5.45 19.34
N LEU A 356 2.69 -4.43 18.48
CA LEU A 356 1.86 -3.23 18.58
C LEU A 356 0.44 -3.42 18.05
N TRP A 357 0.18 -4.52 17.34
CA TRP A 357 -1.17 -4.88 16.91
C TRP A 357 -1.82 -5.89 17.85
N GLN A 358 -1.03 -6.81 18.41
CA GLN A 358 -1.55 -7.77 19.39
C GLN A 358 -1.60 -7.19 20.82
N HIS A 359 -0.92 -6.07 21.06
CA HIS A 359 -0.75 -5.45 22.38
C HIS A 359 -0.15 -6.42 23.41
N LYS A 360 0.82 -7.25 22.96
CA LYS A 360 1.45 -8.31 23.75
C LYS A 360 2.96 -8.15 23.80
N ASP A 361 3.53 -8.42 24.96
CA ASP A 361 4.97 -8.42 25.18
C ASP A 361 5.53 -9.84 25.07
N PHE A 362 6.59 -9.95 24.28
CA PHE A 362 7.41 -11.15 24.14
C PHE A 362 8.85 -10.88 24.58
N GLN A 363 9.63 -11.95 24.72
CA GLN A 363 11.07 -11.86 24.93
C GLN A 363 11.85 -12.58 23.83
N SER A 364 12.99 -12.00 23.47
CA SER A 364 13.90 -12.49 22.43
C SER A 364 15.33 -12.57 22.94
N ALA A 365 16.08 -13.59 22.50
CA ALA A 365 17.52 -13.72 22.70
C ALA A 365 18.35 -12.83 21.77
N GLY A 366 17.69 -12.07 20.89
CA GLY A 366 18.32 -11.16 19.94
C GLY A 366 17.79 -11.32 18.52
N GLU A 367 17.07 -12.38 18.19
CA GLU A 367 16.39 -12.51 16.89
C GLU A 367 14.98 -11.92 16.96
N ILE A 368 14.68 -11.00 16.04
CA ILE A 368 13.38 -10.33 15.94
C ILE A 368 12.76 -10.80 14.64
N ALA A 369 11.86 -11.78 14.73
CA ALA A 369 11.28 -12.44 13.57
C ALA A 369 9.79 -12.73 13.76
N ALA A 370 9.10 -12.84 12.64
CA ALA A 370 7.71 -13.26 12.57
C ALA A 370 7.47 -14.04 11.29
N VAL A 371 6.37 -14.78 11.26
CA VAL A 371 5.75 -15.19 10.01
C VAL A 371 4.73 -14.12 9.69
N VAL A 372 4.90 -13.51 8.53
CA VAL A 372 4.13 -12.35 8.10
C VAL A 372 3.20 -12.81 6.97
N PRO A 373 1.87 -12.67 7.10
CA PRO A 373 0.92 -13.04 6.07
C PRO A 373 1.19 -12.35 4.72
N ALA A 374 0.56 -12.83 3.66
CA ALA A 374 0.56 -12.13 2.37
C ALA A 374 0.10 -10.68 2.54
N HIS A 375 0.84 -9.73 1.96
CA HIS A 375 0.57 -8.29 2.06
C HIS A 375 0.56 -7.74 3.52
N GLY A 376 0.98 -8.56 4.49
CA GLY A 376 0.91 -8.27 5.91
C GLY A 376 2.14 -7.54 6.43
N THR A 377 1.97 -6.95 7.62
CA THR A 377 3.05 -6.35 8.39
C THR A 377 2.95 -6.78 9.84
N VAL A 378 4.07 -7.15 10.44
CA VAL A 378 4.21 -7.26 11.90
C VAL A 378 5.06 -6.11 12.40
N VAL A 379 4.54 -5.36 13.37
CA VAL A 379 5.24 -4.19 13.93
C VAL A 379 5.58 -4.45 15.39
N TYR A 380 6.87 -4.39 15.69
CA TYR A 380 7.40 -4.56 17.02
C TYR A 380 8.01 -3.27 17.55
N ARG A 381 7.86 -3.01 18.84
CA ARG A 381 8.74 -2.13 19.61
C ARG A 381 9.69 -2.99 20.44
N VAL A 382 10.98 -2.82 20.22
CA VAL A 382 12.04 -3.57 20.88
C VAL A 382 12.72 -2.67 21.92
N SER A 383 12.76 -3.14 23.17
CA SER A 383 13.35 -2.41 24.29
C SER A 383 14.27 -3.30 25.12
N ASN A 384 15.10 -2.65 25.95
CA ASN A 384 16.01 -3.31 26.88
C ASN A 384 15.36 -3.58 28.26
N GLY A 385 14.02 -3.60 28.33
CA GLY A 385 13.26 -3.74 29.58
C GLY A 385 13.26 -5.14 30.22
N ASN A 386 12.29 -5.37 31.11
CA ASN A 386 12.12 -6.58 31.92
C ASN A 386 11.69 -7.82 31.11
N TRP A 387 12.52 -8.25 30.17
CA TRP A 387 12.24 -9.32 29.23
C TRP A 387 11.90 -10.65 29.91
N TRP A 388 12.41 -10.92 31.11
CA TRP A 388 12.16 -12.16 31.85
C TRP A 388 10.69 -12.38 32.25
N SER A 389 9.87 -11.33 32.24
CA SER A 389 8.43 -11.41 32.55
C SER A 389 7.55 -11.62 31.32
N ALA A 390 8.10 -11.46 30.12
CA ALA A 390 7.38 -11.55 28.86
C ALA A 390 7.35 -12.99 28.31
N GLN A 391 6.38 -13.28 27.43
CA GLN A 391 6.23 -14.61 26.85
C GLN A 391 7.35 -14.92 25.85
N PRO A 392 7.76 -16.18 25.64
CA PRO A 392 8.72 -16.51 24.59
C PRO A 392 8.26 -16.04 23.21
N LEU A 393 9.10 -15.29 22.48
CA LEU A 393 8.87 -14.99 21.07
C LEU A 393 9.08 -16.28 20.24
N VAL A 394 7.99 -16.84 19.76
CA VAL A 394 7.99 -18.03 18.90
C VAL A 394 7.32 -17.65 17.59
N SER A 395 7.94 -17.96 16.47
CA SER A 395 7.27 -17.92 15.16
C SER A 395 6.85 -19.32 14.76
N ALA A 396 5.70 -19.43 14.09
CA ALA A 396 5.23 -20.67 13.50
C ALA A 396 4.73 -20.35 12.09
N GLY A 397 5.37 -20.94 11.09
CA GLY A 397 5.12 -20.64 9.68
C GLY A 397 4.66 -21.85 8.91
N LEU A 398 3.79 -21.59 7.94
CA LEU A 398 3.29 -22.56 6.99
C LEU A 398 3.98 -22.38 5.65
N ASP A 399 4.59 -23.44 5.17
CA ASP A 399 5.07 -23.56 3.79
C ASP A 399 4.15 -24.52 3.04
N LEU A 400 3.52 -24.02 1.99
CA LEU A 400 2.72 -24.79 1.07
C LEU A 400 3.59 -25.09 -0.13
N GLY A 401 3.91 -26.36 -0.37
CA GLY A 401 4.77 -26.72 -1.48
C GLY A 401 4.25 -26.12 -2.78
N GLN A 402 5.05 -25.29 -3.46
CA GLN A 402 4.69 -24.82 -4.80
C GLN A 402 4.71 -26.01 -5.75
N ALA A 403 3.51 -26.48 -6.13
CA ALA A 403 3.40 -27.62 -7.02
C ALA A 403 3.83 -27.27 -8.46
N ILE A 404 3.60 -26.03 -8.90
CA ILE A 404 3.77 -25.61 -10.31
C ILE A 404 4.29 -24.16 -10.39
N PRO A 405 5.39 -23.87 -11.12
CA PRO A 405 5.91 -22.53 -11.32
C PRO A 405 4.88 -21.55 -11.89
N GLY A 406 4.71 -20.41 -11.20
CA GLY A 406 3.82 -19.33 -11.61
C GLY A 406 2.32 -19.63 -11.50
N ILE A 407 1.93 -20.71 -10.82
CA ILE A 407 0.58 -20.87 -10.29
C ILE A 407 0.61 -20.43 -8.81
N PRO A 408 -0.29 -19.54 -8.36
CA PRO A 408 -0.34 -19.16 -6.96
C PRO A 408 -0.48 -20.40 -6.07
N GLY A 409 0.47 -20.60 -5.15
CA GLY A 409 0.51 -21.79 -4.26
C GLY A 409 -0.68 -21.95 -3.31
N ARG A 410 -1.59 -20.96 -3.28
CA ARG A 410 -2.87 -21.00 -2.57
C ARG A 410 -3.98 -21.73 -3.35
N ILE A 411 -3.79 -22.03 -4.62
CA ILE A 411 -4.77 -22.77 -5.43
C ILE A 411 -4.57 -24.27 -5.19
N THR A 412 -5.56 -24.91 -4.56
CA THR A 412 -5.51 -26.29 -4.09
C THR A 412 -6.76 -27.04 -4.56
N PRO A 413 -6.74 -27.69 -5.73
CA PRO A 413 -7.94 -28.34 -6.30
C PRO A 413 -8.49 -29.48 -5.44
N ALA A 414 -9.80 -29.70 -5.52
CA ALA A 414 -10.48 -30.77 -4.80
C ALA A 414 -9.92 -32.16 -5.20
N GLY A 415 -9.64 -33.01 -4.22
CA GLY A 415 -9.07 -34.35 -4.44
C GLY A 415 -7.58 -34.38 -4.78
N GLU A 416 -6.98 -33.28 -5.19
CA GLU A 416 -5.54 -33.16 -5.47
C GLU A 416 -4.78 -32.95 -4.16
N THR A 417 -3.86 -33.85 -3.87
CA THR A 417 -3.18 -33.84 -2.58
C THR A 417 -1.93 -32.99 -2.62
N PHE A 418 -1.70 -32.18 -1.58
CA PHE A 418 -0.50 -31.35 -1.44
C PHE A 418 0.15 -31.51 -0.07
N GLU A 419 1.45 -31.19 0.02
CA GLU A 419 2.18 -31.18 1.29
C GLU A 419 2.22 -29.77 1.90
N ALA A 420 1.99 -29.73 3.20
CA ALA A 420 2.14 -28.54 4.01
C ALA A 420 3.17 -28.79 5.11
N THR A 421 4.12 -27.88 5.26
CA THR A 421 5.15 -27.94 6.29
C THR A 421 4.92 -26.82 7.30
N VAL A 422 4.74 -27.18 8.57
CA VAL A 422 4.72 -26.20 9.67
C VAL A 422 6.07 -26.22 10.36
N THR A 423 6.75 -25.07 10.39
CA THR A 423 8.00 -24.88 11.12
C THR A 423 7.78 -23.91 12.26
N ALA A 424 8.10 -24.31 13.49
CA ALA A 424 8.10 -23.41 14.63
C ALA A 424 9.51 -23.22 15.18
N THR A 425 9.89 -21.96 15.44
CA THR A 425 11.22 -21.58 15.92
C THR A 425 11.10 -20.76 17.20
N ASN A 426 11.89 -21.12 18.22
CA ASN A 426 12.00 -20.33 19.45
C ASN A 426 13.06 -19.23 19.28
N HIS A 427 12.66 -17.96 19.26
CA HIS A 427 13.59 -16.82 19.19
C HIS A 427 13.97 -16.28 20.58
N ALA A 428 13.43 -16.90 21.62
CA ALA A 428 13.43 -16.40 22.98
C ALA A 428 14.62 -16.92 23.79
N VAL A 429 15.03 -16.15 24.81
CA VAL A 429 16.04 -16.55 25.80
C VAL A 429 15.59 -17.79 26.56
N LEU A 430 14.35 -17.76 27.07
CA LEU A 430 13.78 -18.87 27.81
C LEU A 430 13.41 -20.02 26.85
N PRO A 431 13.68 -21.28 27.25
CA PRO A 431 13.27 -22.43 26.47
C PRO A 431 11.74 -22.58 26.48
N VAL A 432 11.21 -23.12 25.39
CA VAL A 432 9.79 -23.48 25.27
C VAL A 432 9.63 -24.95 25.66
N ILE A 433 8.73 -25.24 26.60
CA ILE A 433 8.50 -26.59 27.13
C ILE A 433 7.30 -27.24 26.44
N ASN A 434 7.47 -28.48 26.01
CA ASN A 434 6.46 -29.31 25.34
C ASN A 434 5.74 -28.60 24.18
N PRO A 435 6.46 -28.00 23.21
CA PRO A 435 5.85 -27.43 22.03
C PRO A 435 5.16 -28.49 21.17
N ARG A 436 3.96 -28.17 20.68
CA ARG A 436 3.11 -29.08 19.89
C ARG A 436 2.64 -28.38 18.62
N LEU A 437 3.20 -28.80 17.48
CA LEU A 437 2.77 -28.29 16.18
C LEU A 437 1.33 -28.70 15.86
N ARG A 438 0.58 -27.82 15.20
CA ARG A 438 -0.79 -28.07 14.76
C ARG A 438 -1.02 -27.60 13.34
N LEU A 439 -1.88 -28.33 12.66
CA LEU A 439 -2.47 -27.92 11.38
C LEU A 439 -3.92 -28.38 11.38
N ALA A 440 -4.83 -27.45 11.14
CA ALA A 440 -6.26 -27.68 11.01
C ALA A 440 -6.72 -27.22 9.64
N ALA A 441 -7.66 -27.97 9.05
CA ALA A 441 -8.28 -27.66 7.77
C ALA A 441 -9.81 -27.72 7.91
N PRO A 442 -10.57 -27.18 6.93
CA PRO A 442 -12.02 -27.19 6.99
C PRO A 442 -12.62 -28.60 7.06
N PRO A 443 -13.86 -28.74 7.57
CA PRO A 443 -14.56 -30.02 7.57
C PRO A 443 -14.60 -30.67 6.17
N GLY A 444 -14.42 -31.99 6.12
CA GLY A 444 -14.43 -32.77 4.87
C GLY A 444 -13.07 -32.88 4.18
N TRP A 445 -12.10 -32.01 4.50
CA TRP A 445 -10.72 -32.17 4.04
C TRP A 445 -10.06 -33.37 4.73
N ARG A 446 -9.28 -34.13 3.99
CA ARG A 446 -8.43 -35.17 4.58
C ARG A 446 -7.12 -34.54 5.04
N VAL A 447 -6.74 -34.79 6.28
CA VAL A 447 -5.48 -34.32 6.87
C VAL A 447 -4.72 -35.50 7.43
N GLU A 448 -3.58 -35.82 6.82
CA GLU A 448 -2.71 -36.93 7.21
C GLU A 448 -1.39 -36.37 7.76
N VAL A 449 -0.98 -36.81 8.94
CA VAL A 449 0.35 -36.46 9.49
C VAL A 449 1.40 -37.31 8.78
N VAL A 450 2.27 -36.68 7.99
CA VAL A 450 3.40 -37.35 7.32
C VAL A 450 4.55 -37.53 8.31
N SER A 451 4.92 -36.45 8.99
CA SER A 451 5.90 -36.47 10.07
C SER A 451 5.62 -35.33 11.03
N ARG A 452 5.97 -35.51 12.31
CA ARG A 452 5.84 -34.46 13.32
C ARG A 452 6.94 -34.64 14.34
N GLN A 453 7.91 -33.72 14.33
CA GLN A 453 8.97 -33.73 15.33
C GLN A 453 8.39 -33.40 16.71
N GLU A 454 8.77 -34.19 17.70
CA GLU A 454 8.43 -33.96 19.10
C GLU A 454 9.70 -33.63 19.88
N LYS A 455 9.63 -32.59 20.70
CA LYS A 455 10.73 -32.19 21.57
C LYS A 455 10.18 -31.73 22.91
N TRP A 456 10.75 -32.22 24.01
CA TRP A 456 10.33 -31.80 25.35
C TRP A 456 10.75 -30.36 25.66
N VAL A 457 11.94 -29.95 25.20
CA VAL A 457 12.50 -28.60 25.43
C VAL A 457 13.04 -28.05 24.13
N LEU A 458 12.50 -26.93 23.67
CA LEU A 458 12.99 -26.18 22.51
C LEU A 458 13.78 -24.95 22.97
N HIS A 459 15.09 -25.02 22.80
CA HIS A 459 16.03 -23.97 23.21
C HIS A 459 16.03 -22.82 22.21
N SER A 460 16.63 -21.70 22.60
CA SER A 460 16.79 -20.53 21.72
C SER A 460 17.45 -20.91 20.39
N GLY A 461 16.86 -20.43 19.28
CA GLY A 461 17.31 -20.67 17.91
C GLY A 461 16.93 -22.04 17.34
N GLU A 462 16.43 -22.96 18.16
CA GLU A 462 16.02 -24.28 17.68
C GLU A 462 14.64 -24.23 17.04
N SER A 463 14.41 -25.16 16.11
CA SER A 463 13.12 -25.33 15.42
C SER A 463 12.60 -26.75 15.54
N ILE A 464 11.28 -26.91 15.46
CA ILE A 464 10.61 -28.18 15.21
C ILE A 464 9.81 -28.08 13.92
N ILE A 465 9.75 -29.18 13.18
CA ILE A 465 9.11 -29.27 11.88
C ILE A 465 8.06 -30.39 11.90
N GLY A 466 6.90 -30.08 11.33
CA GLY A 466 5.86 -31.05 11.04
C GLY A 466 5.48 -30.96 9.57
N ARG A 467 5.11 -32.10 8.99
CA ARG A 467 4.64 -32.22 7.62
C ARG A 467 3.31 -32.92 7.62
N TRP A 468 2.37 -32.34 6.89
CA TRP A 468 1.05 -32.88 6.67
C TRP A 468 0.82 -33.04 5.18
N ARG A 469 -0.01 -34.00 4.86
CA ARG A 469 -0.57 -34.19 3.54
C ARG A 469 -2.05 -33.86 3.62
N LEU A 470 -2.49 -32.91 2.80
CA LEU A 470 -3.86 -32.43 2.77
C LEU A 470 -4.51 -32.78 1.44
N THR A 471 -5.75 -33.24 1.50
CA THR A 471 -6.60 -33.44 0.32
C THR A 471 -7.83 -32.52 0.45
N PRO A 472 -7.91 -31.45 -0.35
CA PRO A 472 -9.05 -30.54 -0.35
C PRO A 472 -10.36 -31.23 -0.71
N ALA A 473 -11.44 -30.72 -0.14
CA ALA A 473 -12.81 -31.07 -0.49
C ALA A 473 -13.66 -29.80 -0.67
N GLY A 474 -14.72 -29.91 -1.46
CA GLY A 474 -15.60 -28.79 -1.79
C GLY A 474 -15.02 -27.89 -2.91
N ILE A 475 -15.65 -26.74 -3.12
CA ILE A 475 -15.24 -25.70 -4.07
C ILE A 475 -15.39 -24.36 -3.35
N GLY A 476 -14.51 -23.41 -3.62
CA GLY A 476 -14.54 -22.05 -3.08
C GLY A 476 -13.35 -21.73 -2.18
N LYS A 477 -13.48 -20.66 -1.39
CA LYS A 477 -12.47 -20.25 -0.43
C LYS A 477 -12.46 -21.21 0.77
N ALA A 478 -11.26 -21.52 1.24
CA ALA A 478 -11.02 -22.37 2.39
C ALA A 478 -9.94 -21.74 3.27
N GLU A 479 -9.97 -21.97 4.57
CA GLU A 479 -8.94 -21.50 5.48
C GLU A 479 -8.31 -22.67 6.20
N ILE A 480 -6.97 -22.71 6.23
CA ILE A 480 -6.23 -23.64 7.07
C ILE A 480 -5.50 -22.86 8.17
N THR A 481 -5.53 -23.41 9.38
CA THR A 481 -4.87 -22.81 10.55
C THR A 481 -3.67 -23.65 10.92
N SER A 482 -2.49 -23.05 10.92
CA SER A 482 -1.24 -23.67 11.36
C SER A 482 -0.74 -23.04 12.65
N GLY A 483 0.12 -23.74 13.40
CA GLY A 483 0.73 -23.12 14.56
C GLY A 483 1.48 -24.06 15.48
N VAL A 484 1.76 -23.55 16.68
CA VAL A 484 2.39 -24.29 17.77
C VAL A 484 1.75 -23.90 19.11
N ASP A 485 1.42 -24.92 19.90
CA ASP A 485 0.95 -24.78 21.28
C ASP A 485 2.08 -25.07 22.25
N PHE A 486 2.21 -24.26 23.31
CA PHE A 486 3.17 -24.51 24.38
C PHE A 486 2.72 -23.87 25.70
N GLY A 487 2.75 -24.66 26.78
CA GLY A 487 2.21 -24.21 28.07
C GLY A 487 0.73 -23.77 27.94
N ARG A 488 0.45 -22.49 28.26
CA ARG A 488 -0.87 -21.85 28.06
C ARG A 488 -0.91 -20.91 26.86
N ALA A 489 0.18 -20.83 26.09
CA ALA A 489 0.31 -19.97 24.94
C ALA A 489 0.12 -20.76 23.65
N SER A 490 -0.28 -20.04 22.61
CA SER A 490 -0.41 -20.57 21.26
C SER A 490 0.00 -19.50 20.27
N VAL A 491 0.75 -19.90 19.24
CA VAL A 491 1.06 -19.07 18.09
C VAL A 491 0.40 -19.71 16.89
N THR A 492 -0.49 -18.98 16.22
CA THR A 492 -1.19 -19.45 15.03
C THR A 492 -1.16 -18.45 13.92
N ASP A 493 -1.22 -19.00 12.71
CA ASP A 493 -1.46 -18.29 11.48
C ASP A 493 -2.58 -18.97 10.70
N THR A 494 -3.37 -18.17 9.99
CA THR A 494 -4.44 -18.67 9.12
C THR A 494 -4.13 -18.29 7.69
N THR A 495 -4.21 -19.27 6.79
CA THR A 495 -3.92 -19.09 5.37
C THR A 495 -5.17 -19.39 4.56
N GLU A 496 -5.64 -18.39 3.81
CA GLU A 496 -6.72 -18.56 2.83
C GLU A 496 -6.18 -19.31 1.60
N LEU A 497 -6.92 -20.34 1.20
CA LEU A 497 -6.72 -21.16 0.02
C LEU A 497 -7.94 -21.06 -0.90
N ILE A 498 -7.73 -21.36 -2.17
CA ILE A 498 -8.78 -21.44 -3.18
C ILE A 498 -8.89 -22.89 -3.65
N VAL A 499 -10.08 -23.46 -3.56
CA VAL A 499 -10.41 -24.75 -4.16
C VAL A 499 -11.20 -24.48 -5.44
N PRO A 500 -10.55 -24.46 -6.61
CA PRO A 500 -11.20 -24.06 -7.85
C PRO A 500 -12.19 -25.11 -8.37
N ALA A 501 -13.20 -24.66 -9.10
CA ALA A 501 -13.97 -25.53 -9.97
C ALA A 501 -13.14 -25.90 -11.21
N ALA A 502 -13.28 -27.12 -11.70
CA ALA A 502 -12.72 -27.51 -12.99
C ALA A 502 -13.50 -26.84 -14.13
N VAL A 503 -12.80 -26.52 -15.22
CA VAL A 503 -13.44 -26.06 -16.46
C VAL A 503 -14.46 -27.11 -16.95
N PRO A 504 -15.65 -26.70 -17.44
CA PRO A 504 -16.62 -27.63 -18.01
C PRO A 504 -16.07 -28.45 -19.17
N HIS A 505 -16.55 -29.69 -19.32
CA HIS A 505 -16.27 -30.53 -20.49
C HIS A 505 -16.85 -29.93 -21.78
N GLY A 506 -16.21 -30.22 -22.92
CA GLY A 506 -16.55 -29.67 -24.22
C GLY A 506 -15.85 -28.35 -24.51
N THR A 507 -16.35 -27.64 -25.52
CA THR A 507 -15.85 -26.31 -25.88
C THR A 507 -16.65 -25.23 -25.15
N SER A 508 -15.95 -24.38 -24.40
CA SER A 508 -16.55 -23.27 -23.64
C SER A 508 -15.89 -21.93 -23.98
N PRO A 509 -16.66 -20.84 -24.13
CA PRO A 509 -16.10 -19.49 -24.13
C PRO A 509 -15.47 -19.21 -22.76
N LEU A 510 -14.19 -18.88 -22.73
CA LEU A 510 -13.44 -18.76 -21.49
C LEU A 510 -13.88 -17.57 -20.64
N GLY A 511 -14.44 -16.52 -21.26
CA GLY A 511 -15.04 -15.40 -20.56
C GLY A 511 -16.24 -15.78 -19.67
N ASP A 512 -16.93 -16.87 -20.01
CA ASP A 512 -18.07 -17.40 -19.23
C ASP A 512 -17.63 -18.38 -18.13
N VAL A 513 -16.34 -18.74 -18.08
CA VAL A 513 -15.77 -19.65 -17.09
C VAL A 513 -15.23 -18.84 -15.91
N VAL A 514 -15.52 -19.29 -14.69
CA VAL A 514 -14.95 -18.71 -13.47
C VAL A 514 -13.49 -19.12 -13.38
N SER A 515 -12.60 -18.14 -13.34
CA SER A 515 -11.18 -18.40 -13.11
C SER A 515 -10.93 -18.84 -11.66
N ALA A 516 -9.86 -19.60 -11.45
CA ALA A 516 -9.36 -19.93 -10.12
C ALA A 516 -8.72 -18.72 -9.43
N TRP A 517 -8.12 -17.82 -10.21
CA TRP A 517 -7.46 -16.62 -9.69
C TRP A 517 -7.26 -15.59 -10.81
N GLU A 518 -7.34 -14.30 -10.46
CA GLU A 518 -7.09 -13.17 -11.35
C GLU A 518 -6.26 -12.10 -10.63
N SER A 519 -5.42 -11.41 -11.38
CA SER A 519 -4.81 -10.14 -11.00
C SER A 519 -4.76 -9.20 -12.20
N GLY A 520 -5.07 -7.93 -11.99
CA GLY A 520 -4.98 -6.90 -13.02
C GLY A 520 -4.12 -5.71 -12.57
N GLY A 521 -3.39 -5.11 -13.51
CA GLY A 521 -2.49 -3.98 -13.23
C GLY A 521 -3.24 -2.66 -13.02
N TYR A 522 -4.37 -2.49 -13.71
CA TYR A 522 -5.23 -1.31 -13.60
C TYR A 522 -6.68 -1.71 -13.87
N GLY A 523 -7.52 -1.64 -12.83
CA GLY A 523 -8.91 -2.09 -12.94
C GLY A 523 -9.10 -3.61 -12.94
N PRO A 524 -10.36 -4.07 -12.91
CA PRO A 524 -10.69 -5.49 -13.04
C PRO A 524 -10.50 -5.98 -14.48
N VAL A 525 -10.44 -7.31 -14.65
CA VAL A 525 -10.63 -7.93 -15.96
C VAL A 525 -12.13 -7.92 -16.26
N GLU A 526 -12.50 -7.24 -17.33
CA GLU A 526 -13.88 -7.10 -17.76
C GLU A 526 -14.29 -8.23 -18.68
N ARG A 527 -15.56 -8.67 -18.60
CA ARG A 527 -16.11 -9.73 -19.46
C ARG A 527 -16.99 -9.10 -20.53
N ASP A 528 -16.77 -9.51 -21.78
CA ASP A 528 -17.48 -9.04 -22.97
C ASP A 528 -17.39 -7.51 -23.24
N MET A 529 -16.41 -6.86 -22.61
CA MET A 529 -16.07 -5.45 -22.80
C MET A 529 -14.60 -5.21 -22.47
N SER A 530 -14.04 -4.11 -22.98
CA SER A 530 -12.68 -3.66 -22.73
C SER A 530 -12.46 -3.31 -21.26
N ASN A 531 -11.21 -3.20 -20.81
CA ASN A 531 -10.90 -2.59 -19.51
C ASN A 531 -11.11 -1.06 -19.61
N GLY A 532 -12.21 -0.54 -19.05
CA GLY A 532 -12.54 0.89 -19.10
C GLY A 532 -11.80 1.72 -18.03
N GLY A 533 -11.40 1.10 -16.94
CA GLY A 533 -10.62 1.69 -15.87
C GLY A 533 -10.90 1.02 -14.54
N TRP A 534 -11.13 1.82 -13.51
CA TRP A 534 -11.19 1.32 -12.14
C TRP A 534 -12.52 0.66 -11.79
N GLN A 535 -13.62 1.05 -12.42
CA GLN A 535 -14.95 0.62 -11.99
C GLN A 535 -15.37 -0.61 -12.79
N PRO A 536 -15.86 -1.68 -12.13
CA PRO A 536 -16.46 -2.80 -12.84
C PRO A 536 -17.55 -2.32 -13.80
N GLY A 537 -17.50 -2.80 -15.05
CA GLY A 537 -18.48 -2.48 -16.09
C GLY A 537 -18.32 -1.09 -16.72
N ASP A 538 -17.15 -0.45 -16.58
CA ASP A 538 -16.85 0.85 -17.21
C ASP A 538 -16.26 0.74 -18.63
N GLY A 539 -16.11 -0.49 -19.13
CA GLY A 539 -15.60 -0.82 -20.45
C GLY A 539 -16.52 -0.49 -21.61
N LYS A 540 -15.94 -0.37 -22.81
CA LYS A 540 -16.63 -0.29 -24.10
C LYS A 540 -16.61 -1.64 -24.81
N PRO A 541 -17.27 -1.79 -25.98
CA PRO A 541 -17.12 -3.00 -26.77
C PRO A 541 -15.65 -3.29 -27.10
N LEU A 542 -15.22 -4.54 -26.91
CA LEU A 542 -13.90 -5.05 -27.26
C LEU A 542 -13.61 -4.73 -28.73
N THR A 543 -12.59 -3.94 -29.00
CA THR A 543 -12.30 -3.45 -30.35
C THR A 543 -10.80 -3.41 -30.60
N ILE A 544 -10.32 -4.26 -31.51
CA ILE A 544 -8.90 -4.34 -31.87
C ILE A 544 -8.70 -3.81 -33.29
N ASN A 545 -8.04 -2.66 -33.40
CA ASN A 545 -7.80 -1.97 -34.68
C ASN A 545 -9.08 -1.84 -35.53
N GLY A 546 -10.17 -1.38 -34.91
CA GLY A 546 -11.49 -1.22 -35.53
C GLY A 546 -12.33 -2.50 -35.67
N ASN A 547 -11.79 -3.68 -35.36
CA ASN A 547 -12.55 -4.93 -35.38
C ASN A 547 -13.27 -5.13 -34.05
N VAL A 548 -14.61 -5.10 -34.07
CA VAL A 548 -15.44 -5.22 -32.87
C VAL A 548 -15.76 -6.69 -32.56
N TYR A 549 -15.60 -7.08 -31.31
CA TYR A 549 -15.91 -8.41 -30.78
C TYR A 549 -16.97 -8.31 -29.69
N THR A 550 -17.97 -9.19 -29.75
CA THR A 550 -19.08 -9.22 -28.77
C THR A 550 -18.83 -10.16 -27.61
N LYS A 551 -17.76 -10.97 -27.69
CA LYS A 551 -17.38 -11.94 -26.67
C LYS A 551 -15.89 -11.87 -26.41
N GLY A 552 -15.50 -11.83 -25.13
CA GLY A 552 -14.09 -11.83 -24.76
C GLY A 552 -13.82 -11.34 -23.35
N MET A 553 -12.56 -10.98 -23.10
CA MET A 553 -12.12 -10.43 -21.82
C MET A 553 -11.19 -9.25 -22.06
N GLY A 554 -11.54 -8.08 -21.51
CA GLY A 554 -10.72 -6.87 -21.54
C GLY A 554 -9.87 -6.77 -20.28
N ALA A 555 -8.57 -6.61 -20.44
CA ALA A 555 -7.59 -6.59 -19.36
C ALA A 555 -6.63 -5.41 -19.49
N HIS A 556 -5.87 -5.11 -18.43
CA HIS A 556 -4.83 -4.10 -18.47
C HIS A 556 -3.49 -4.66 -17.96
N ALA A 557 -2.41 -4.48 -18.72
CA ALA A 557 -1.12 -5.02 -18.34
C ALA A 557 -0.58 -4.39 -17.02
N PRO A 558 0.18 -5.15 -16.20
CA PRO A 558 0.26 -6.61 -16.23
C PRO A 558 -1.06 -7.24 -15.75
N THR A 559 -1.55 -8.27 -16.44
CA THR A 559 -2.70 -9.07 -15.98
C THR A 559 -2.37 -10.55 -16.03
N GLU A 560 -2.87 -11.31 -15.06
CA GLU A 560 -2.84 -12.77 -15.07
C GLU A 560 -4.22 -13.35 -14.73
N LEU A 561 -4.66 -14.36 -15.48
CA LEU A 561 -5.83 -15.19 -15.16
C LEU A 561 -5.42 -16.67 -15.12
N VAL A 562 -5.85 -17.39 -14.09
CA VAL A 562 -5.54 -18.81 -13.90
C VAL A 562 -6.84 -19.62 -13.87
N TYR A 563 -6.90 -20.71 -14.65
CA TYR A 563 -8.02 -21.65 -14.71
C TYR A 563 -7.55 -23.07 -14.35
N TYR A 564 -8.37 -23.83 -13.63
CA TYR A 564 -8.08 -25.22 -13.30
C TYR A 564 -8.70 -26.17 -14.33
N LEU A 565 -7.85 -26.89 -15.06
CA LEU A 565 -8.23 -27.78 -16.17
C LEU A 565 -8.39 -29.24 -15.75
N GLY A 566 -7.75 -29.65 -14.65
CA GLY A 566 -7.76 -31.04 -14.19
C GLY A 566 -7.15 -32.06 -15.17
N GLY A 567 -6.36 -31.61 -16.16
CA GLY A 567 -5.79 -32.50 -17.20
C GLY A 567 -6.76 -32.88 -18.32
N ALA A 568 -7.97 -32.32 -18.34
CA ALA A 568 -9.03 -32.74 -19.27
C ALA A 568 -9.02 -31.98 -20.62
N CYS A 569 -8.32 -30.86 -20.70
CA CYS A 569 -8.38 -29.97 -21.86
C CYS A 569 -7.28 -30.25 -22.88
N SER A 570 -7.54 -29.89 -24.14
CA SER A 570 -6.64 -30.14 -25.27
C SER A 570 -6.08 -28.86 -25.89
N SER A 571 -6.84 -27.77 -25.93
CA SER A 571 -6.42 -26.50 -26.51
C SER A 571 -7.17 -25.29 -25.94
N MET A 572 -6.53 -24.12 -26.05
CA MET A 572 -7.16 -22.81 -25.91
C MET A 572 -6.82 -21.94 -27.11
N THR A 573 -7.80 -21.23 -27.65
CA THR A 573 -7.66 -20.31 -28.77
C THR A 573 -8.24 -18.95 -28.42
N SER A 574 -7.64 -17.88 -28.93
CA SER A 574 -8.21 -16.53 -28.85
C SER A 574 -7.72 -15.71 -30.02
N VAL A 575 -8.43 -14.65 -30.35
CA VAL A 575 -7.86 -13.50 -31.05
C VAL A 575 -7.37 -12.52 -29.98
N VAL A 576 -6.21 -11.89 -30.18
CA VAL A 576 -5.63 -10.97 -29.20
C VAL A 576 -5.11 -9.69 -29.84
N GLY A 577 -5.07 -8.61 -29.08
CA GLY A 577 -4.52 -7.32 -29.49
C GLY A 577 -4.81 -6.20 -28.49
N ILE A 578 -4.23 -5.03 -28.75
CA ILE A 578 -4.47 -3.84 -27.94
C ILE A 578 -5.83 -3.23 -28.32
N ASP A 579 -6.59 -2.87 -27.31
CA ASP A 579 -7.95 -2.38 -27.44
C ASP A 579 -8.02 -0.87 -27.76
N ASP A 580 -9.07 -0.49 -28.50
CA ASP A 580 -9.35 0.87 -28.98
C ASP A 580 -10.04 1.78 -27.94
N GLU A 581 -10.13 1.38 -26.67
CA GLU A 581 -10.79 2.10 -25.58
C GLU A 581 -10.40 3.59 -25.47
N ARG A 582 -9.19 3.96 -25.90
CA ARG A 582 -8.66 5.33 -25.80
C ARG A 582 -8.82 6.13 -27.09
N ASN A 583 -9.02 7.44 -26.91
CA ASN A 583 -9.02 8.40 -28.01
C ASN A 583 -7.64 8.52 -28.66
N ASP A 584 -7.60 8.96 -29.92
CA ASP A 584 -6.37 9.00 -30.74
C ASP A 584 -5.21 9.77 -30.10
N ALA A 585 -5.50 10.74 -29.23
CA ALA A 585 -4.47 11.50 -28.49
C ALA A 585 -3.73 10.69 -27.41
N ASN A 586 -4.26 9.53 -27.00
CA ASN A 586 -3.72 8.67 -25.93
C ASN A 586 -3.56 7.20 -26.35
N LYS A 587 -3.60 6.88 -27.66
CA LYS A 587 -3.30 5.53 -28.16
C LYS A 587 -1.79 5.33 -28.20
N VAL A 588 -1.22 4.77 -27.13
CA VAL A 588 0.21 4.39 -27.07
C VAL A 588 0.44 3.01 -26.44
N GLY A 589 -0.62 2.30 -26.05
CA GLY A 589 -0.50 1.01 -25.35
C GLY A 589 0.25 -0.05 -26.15
N SER A 590 1.05 -0.84 -25.46
CA SER A 590 1.81 -1.94 -26.02
C SER A 590 1.91 -3.11 -25.03
N ALA A 591 1.58 -4.32 -25.45
CA ALA A 591 1.53 -5.48 -24.56
C ALA A 591 1.83 -6.77 -25.30
N SER A 592 2.26 -7.81 -24.59
CA SER A 592 2.32 -9.17 -25.12
C SER A 592 1.29 -10.07 -24.45
N PHE A 593 0.78 -11.05 -25.21
CA PHE A 593 -0.23 -12.00 -24.76
C PHE A 593 0.38 -13.39 -24.76
N GLU A 594 0.34 -14.04 -23.61
CA GLU A 594 0.95 -15.35 -23.43
C GLU A 594 -0.06 -16.37 -22.93
N ILE A 595 0.00 -17.59 -23.49
CA ILE A 595 -0.74 -18.75 -23.02
C ILE A 595 0.26 -19.70 -22.37
N TRP A 596 0.00 -20.05 -21.12
CA TRP A 596 0.82 -20.98 -20.35
C TRP A 596 0.01 -22.21 -19.96
N ALA A 597 0.57 -23.38 -20.22
CA ALA A 597 0.08 -24.67 -19.76
C ALA A 597 0.95 -25.11 -18.57
N ASP A 598 0.36 -25.12 -17.38
CA ASP A 598 1.09 -25.23 -16.11
C ASP A 598 2.25 -24.20 -16.06
N GLY A 599 3.49 -24.65 -15.92
CA GLY A 599 4.68 -23.79 -15.91
C GLY A 599 5.29 -23.52 -17.29
N THR A 600 4.67 -23.98 -18.38
CA THR A 600 5.26 -23.94 -19.74
C THR A 600 4.52 -22.96 -20.63
N LYS A 601 5.23 -21.98 -21.22
CA LYS A 601 4.65 -21.10 -22.23
C LYS A 601 4.42 -21.88 -23.52
N VAL A 602 3.17 -21.96 -23.96
CA VAL A 602 2.75 -22.73 -25.14
C VAL A 602 2.36 -21.84 -26.32
N ALA A 603 2.10 -20.55 -26.07
CA ALA A 603 1.90 -19.56 -27.12
C ALA A 603 2.30 -18.15 -26.64
N ASP A 604 2.71 -17.30 -27.58
CA ASP A 604 3.15 -15.92 -27.37
C ASP A 604 2.83 -15.09 -28.61
N SER A 605 2.19 -13.93 -28.45
CA SER A 605 1.89 -13.02 -29.57
C SER A 605 3.09 -12.17 -30.01
N GLY A 606 4.14 -12.10 -29.21
CA GLY A 606 5.09 -10.98 -29.19
C GLY A 606 4.43 -9.69 -28.72
N VAL A 607 5.20 -8.60 -28.65
CA VAL A 607 4.65 -7.27 -28.36
C VAL A 607 3.71 -6.85 -29.48
N ARG A 608 2.50 -6.45 -29.09
CA ARG A 608 1.45 -5.88 -29.94
C ARG A 608 1.24 -4.43 -29.52
N THR A 609 1.00 -3.57 -30.49
CA THR A 609 0.67 -2.17 -30.30
C THR A 609 -0.77 -1.91 -30.74
N TRP A 610 -1.32 -0.77 -30.33
CA TRP A 610 -2.64 -0.31 -30.80
C TRP A 610 -2.80 -0.20 -32.33
N ARG A 611 -1.70 -0.17 -33.09
CA ARG A 611 -1.73 -0.09 -34.57
C ARG A 611 -1.79 -1.45 -35.24
N ASP A 612 -1.51 -2.51 -34.49
CA ASP A 612 -1.37 -3.83 -35.04
C ASP A 612 -2.73 -4.48 -35.26
N ASP A 613 -2.87 -5.21 -36.36
CA ASP A 613 -4.04 -6.03 -36.60
C ASP A 613 -4.17 -7.13 -35.52
N PRO A 614 -5.42 -7.54 -35.21
CA PRO A 614 -5.68 -8.66 -34.32
C PRO A 614 -4.97 -9.93 -34.82
N ILE A 615 -4.39 -10.70 -33.88
CA ILE A 615 -3.69 -11.95 -34.20
C ILE A 615 -4.37 -13.13 -33.50
N ALA A 616 -4.50 -14.25 -34.21
CA ALA A 616 -4.96 -15.50 -33.62
C ALA A 616 -3.82 -16.15 -32.82
N LEU A 617 -4.13 -16.54 -31.58
CA LEU A 617 -3.24 -17.22 -30.67
C LEU A 617 -3.84 -18.57 -30.28
N THR A 618 -3.04 -19.63 -30.26
CA THR A 618 -3.48 -20.99 -29.93
C THR A 618 -2.42 -21.68 -29.08
N GLY A 619 -2.82 -22.19 -27.92
CA GLY A 619 -1.98 -22.96 -27.01
C GLY A 619 -2.47 -24.40 -26.86
N ALA A 620 -1.55 -25.36 -26.93
CA ALA A 620 -1.85 -26.76 -26.63
C ALA A 620 -1.89 -26.99 -25.11
N LEU A 621 -2.93 -27.67 -24.61
CA LEU A 621 -3.18 -27.89 -23.18
C LEU A 621 -3.22 -29.36 -22.77
N THR A 622 -2.89 -30.28 -23.67
CA THR A 622 -3.03 -31.72 -23.43
C THR A 622 -2.25 -32.15 -22.18
N GLY A 623 -2.97 -32.67 -21.18
CA GLY A 623 -2.40 -33.13 -19.91
C GLY A 623 -2.09 -32.04 -18.89
N ALA A 624 -2.32 -30.77 -19.23
CA ALA A 624 -2.05 -29.64 -18.33
C ALA A 624 -3.10 -29.55 -17.22
N LYS A 625 -2.66 -29.26 -15.99
CA LYS A 625 -3.58 -29.06 -14.85
C LYS A 625 -4.13 -27.65 -14.77
N PHE A 626 -3.37 -26.66 -15.22
CA PHE A 626 -3.73 -25.26 -15.20
C PHE A 626 -3.49 -24.58 -16.54
N LEU A 627 -4.37 -23.63 -16.87
CA LEU A 627 -4.17 -22.63 -17.91
C LEU A 627 -3.88 -21.30 -17.23
N ARG A 628 -2.79 -20.62 -17.61
CA ARG A 628 -2.55 -19.22 -17.23
C ARG A 628 -2.52 -18.34 -18.48
N LEU A 629 -3.33 -17.29 -18.49
CA LEU A 629 -3.33 -16.23 -19.50
C LEU A 629 -2.62 -15.02 -18.92
N VAL A 630 -1.66 -14.47 -19.66
CA VAL A 630 -0.85 -13.33 -19.20
C VAL A 630 -0.91 -12.22 -20.24
N VAL A 631 -1.13 -11.00 -19.78
CA VAL A 631 -0.90 -9.77 -20.55
C VAL A 631 0.28 -9.05 -19.90
N THR A 632 1.40 -8.90 -20.61
CA THR A 632 2.61 -8.23 -20.08
C THR A 632 2.69 -6.78 -20.56
N ASP A 633 3.44 -5.94 -19.83
CA ASP A 633 3.94 -4.66 -20.36
C ASP A 633 4.80 -4.93 -21.60
N GLY A 634 4.68 -4.10 -22.64
CA GLY A 634 5.51 -4.16 -23.84
C GLY A 634 6.95 -3.66 -23.64
N GLY A 635 7.28 -3.20 -22.43
CA GLY A 635 8.60 -2.75 -22.00
C GLY A 635 8.75 -1.23 -22.00
N ASP A 636 7.66 -0.49 -22.16
CA ASP A 636 7.62 0.96 -22.28
C ASP A 636 6.71 1.64 -21.24
N SER A 637 6.46 0.95 -20.11
CA SER A 637 5.51 1.27 -19.04
C SER A 637 4.14 0.72 -19.36
N PRO A 638 3.37 0.23 -18.35
CA PRO A 638 2.03 -0.32 -18.56
C PRO A 638 0.98 0.71 -19.01
N ARG A 639 1.38 1.93 -19.41
CA ARG A 639 0.46 3.06 -19.54
C ARG A 639 -0.40 2.88 -20.78
N TYR A 640 -1.69 2.64 -20.55
CA TYR A 640 -2.71 2.40 -21.58
C TYR A 640 -2.60 1.03 -22.26
N ASP A 641 -1.93 0.06 -21.63
CA ASP A 641 -1.79 -1.31 -22.11
C ASP A 641 -3.08 -2.10 -21.86
N ARG A 642 -4.16 -1.64 -22.49
CA ARG A 642 -5.47 -2.30 -22.48
C ARG A 642 -5.46 -3.35 -23.55
N GLY A 643 -5.46 -4.61 -23.12
CA GLY A 643 -5.37 -5.76 -24.00
C GLY A 643 -6.65 -6.59 -23.98
N ASP A 644 -7.04 -7.06 -25.15
CA ASP A 644 -8.23 -7.88 -25.33
C ASP A 644 -7.87 -9.32 -25.64
N TRP A 645 -8.49 -10.23 -24.89
CA TRP A 645 -8.67 -11.62 -25.29
C TRP A 645 -10.03 -11.73 -25.99
N ALA A 646 -10.06 -11.56 -27.30
CA ALA A 646 -11.27 -11.62 -28.12
C ALA A 646 -11.63 -13.06 -28.51
N THR A 647 -12.89 -13.45 -28.31
CA THR A 647 -13.41 -14.81 -28.54
C THR A 647 -12.56 -15.95 -27.93
N PRO A 648 -12.10 -15.83 -26.66
CA PRO A 648 -11.27 -16.83 -26.04
C PRO A 648 -12.12 -18.08 -25.80
N SER A 649 -11.64 -19.22 -26.28
CA SER A 649 -12.35 -20.49 -26.24
C SER A 649 -11.40 -21.58 -25.77
N ILE A 650 -11.90 -22.46 -24.90
CA ILE A 650 -11.16 -23.62 -24.39
C ILE A 650 -11.89 -24.90 -24.77
N THR A 651 -11.14 -25.97 -25.09
CA THR A 651 -11.71 -27.28 -25.45
C THR A 651 -11.22 -28.37 -24.49
N CYS A 652 -12.16 -28.95 -23.76
CA CYS A 652 -12.06 -30.10 -22.87
C CYS A 652 -13.20 -31.10 -23.21
#